data_AF-A0AAD9IJY7-F1
#
_entry.id   AF-A0AAD9IJY7-F1
#
_cell.length_a   1.000
_cell.length_b   1.000
_cell.length_c   1.000
_cell.angle_alpha   90.00
_cell.angle_beta   90.00
_cell.angle_gamma   90.00
#
_symmetry.space_group_name_H-M   'P 1'
#
loop_
_entity.id
_entity.type
_entity.pdbx_description
1 polymer ?
#
loop_
_entity_poly.entity_id
_entity_poly.type
_entity_poly.pdbx_seq_one_letter_code
_entity_poly.pdbx_strand_id
1 'polypeptide(L)'
;MEGAGDASPASYIILHNVSKKHNVGTIARCATAFNVSQIVLVGSNRFNAFGSHGADAHVDFGWQPSVEEACRVMREERGAQIVGVEIDPAAQPVHQFPFKGPVAFMLGNEGQGLSPRQMRNCDAFIYIPQYGPGTASLNVAVAASIVLHHYALWAGFQERSREGQKYVVDARPPPTRGKDLDLTVDFDARIVKGSVELTFESLEDGLGELVLDTRDLTIHGVETEEGAAAEWALLEPVGALGAPLRVSLPSPAPRGASRRLRIAFQTAPTSTALQWLEPGQTAGGKLPYLFTQCQAIHARSLLPCQDTPGAKLTYAARVRVPAAMTALMSAVPTGEAAGAGATKVCAFEQKVPIPSYLLALAVGELDSRELGPVSRVYAEPSLVASAAYEFAETDRFLQAAAAIAGPYVWGRYDLLLLPPSFPYGGMENPCLTFVTPTLLAKDRSLANVVAHEIAHSWTGNLVTNFSWEHFWLNEGWTMWLERRILARLYGEETYQFHASMGFLDLREVVDTFGKEHNFTRLRYQMAAALGILRMREAVQGFGEGHPFTALVPDLSGGIDPDDAFSTIPYEKGFYFLHYLQTLVGGPSVFEDFFKSYIKHFSFKTVTSDAFKDYFLDYFKGVEAASSIDWDAWFYAPGMPPDVNSYDAGLAQAAFGLAQKWHAANLLSALGPAERAPAGASADDLAGWSSTQKVAFLDKLGELRSMQPLTPEATRKMEALYGFDASHNAEIRKAWYMLCIKAGDDSVLPGVIEFLSEQGRMKYIRPLYRALYGREDMRQVAVETFQKNLGMYHPIAAKMVATDLHLGEEGAEA
;
A
#
# COMPACT_ATOMS: atom_id res chain seq x y z
N MET A 1 33.14 40.72 33.64
CA MET A 1 31.99 40.53 34.55
C MET A 1 30.88 39.92 33.73
N GLU A 2 30.38 38.81 34.24
CA GLU A 2 29.42 37.88 33.65
C GLU A 2 28.03 38.49 33.45
N GLY A 3 27.23 37.81 32.64
CA GLY A 3 25.79 37.95 32.59
C GLY A 3 25.21 37.13 31.46
N ALA A 4 24.95 35.83 31.71
CA ALA A 4 24.17 34.96 30.85
C ALA A 4 22.87 35.67 30.42
N GLY A 5 22.54 35.61 29.13
CA GLY A 5 21.19 35.96 28.67
C GLY A 5 20.21 34.97 29.27
N ASP A 6 19.56 35.38 30.35
CA ASP A 6 18.63 34.58 31.14
C ASP A 6 17.48 34.11 30.24
N ALA A 7 17.37 32.79 30.03
CA ALA A 7 16.29 32.22 29.25
C ALA A 7 14.96 32.46 29.99
N SER A 8 13.94 32.98 29.30
CA SER A 8 12.62 33.17 29.92
C SER A 8 12.14 31.85 30.55
N PRO A 9 11.60 31.89 31.78
CA PRO A 9 11.25 30.67 32.50
C PRO A 9 10.16 29.87 31.78
N ALA A 10 10.38 28.56 31.62
CA ALA A 10 9.47 27.66 30.90
C ALA A 10 8.10 27.54 31.57
N SER A 11 7.07 27.17 30.81
CA SER A 11 5.75 26.82 31.36
C SER A 11 5.28 25.47 30.84
N TYR A 12 4.55 24.75 31.69
CA TYR A 12 4.01 23.42 31.42
C TYR A 12 2.54 23.34 31.83
N ILE A 13 1.80 22.40 31.26
CA ILE A 13 0.41 22.13 31.65
C ILE A 13 0.28 20.66 32.04
N ILE A 14 -0.37 20.37 33.17
CA ILE A 14 -0.72 19.01 33.58
C ILE A 14 -2.23 18.82 33.44
N LEU A 15 -2.63 17.86 32.59
CA LEU A 15 -4.03 17.56 32.26
C LEU A 15 -4.39 16.12 32.65
N HIS A 16 -5.14 15.94 33.73
CA HIS A 16 -5.61 14.62 34.15
C HIS A 16 -7.00 14.30 33.61
N ASN A 17 -7.08 13.30 32.71
CA ASN A 17 -8.33 12.76 32.16
C ASN A 17 -9.39 13.84 31.87
N VAL A 18 -9.06 14.79 30.98
CA VAL A 18 -9.97 15.89 30.64
C VAL A 18 -11.27 15.33 30.06
N SER A 19 -12.35 15.55 30.79
CA SER A 19 -13.64 14.87 30.64
C SER A 19 -14.39 15.18 29.33
N LYS A 20 -14.13 16.34 28.70
CA LYS A 20 -14.74 16.75 27.43
C LYS A 20 -13.73 16.76 26.28
N LYS A 21 -14.05 16.02 25.21
CA LYS A 21 -13.18 15.73 24.05
C LYS A 21 -12.63 16.95 23.30
N HIS A 22 -13.21 18.15 23.44
CA HIS A 22 -12.78 19.37 22.73
C HIS A 22 -11.84 20.28 23.53
N ASN A 23 -11.71 20.07 24.84
CA ASN A 23 -10.93 20.96 25.69
C ASN A 23 -9.43 20.80 25.48
N VAL A 24 -8.94 19.58 25.22
CA VAL A 24 -7.51 19.33 24.99
C VAL A 24 -7.01 20.07 23.74
N GLY A 25 -7.73 20.01 22.61
CA GLY A 25 -7.38 20.76 21.40
C GLY A 25 -7.42 22.27 21.58
N THR A 26 -8.39 22.79 22.33
CA THR A 26 -8.50 24.24 22.62
C THR A 26 -7.37 24.69 23.56
N ILE A 27 -7.03 23.89 24.57
CA ILE A 27 -5.90 24.14 25.46
C ILE A 27 -4.60 24.09 24.68
N ALA A 28 -4.41 23.13 23.77
CA ALA A 28 -3.23 23.04 22.91
C ALA A 28 -3.03 24.31 22.09
N ARG A 29 -4.09 24.85 21.51
CA ARG A 29 -4.04 26.14 20.80
C ARG A 29 -3.60 27.29 21.68
N CYS A 30 -4.10 27.36 22.92
CA CYS A 30 -3.71 28.39 23.88
C CYS A 30 -2.26 28.20 24.34
N ALA A 31 -1.85 26.96 24.56
CA ALA A 31 -0.51 26.57 24.97
C ALA A 31 0.53 27.04 23.92
N THR A 32 0.26 26.78 22.63
CA THR A 32 1.08 27.30 21.53
C THR A 32 1.12 28.84 21.51
N ALA A 33 -0.02 29.51 21.72
CA ALA A 33 -0.10 30.97 21.69
C ALA A 33 0.70 31.64 22.81
N PHE A 34 0.83 30.99 23.97
CA PHE A 34 1.54 31.50 25.14
C PHE A 34 2.87 30.80 25.40
N ASN A 35 3.45 30.17 24.38
CA ASN A 35 4.79 29.57 24.41
C ASN A 35 4.98 28.54 25.55
N VAL A 36 3.96 27.70 25.76
CA VAL A 36 4.04 26.56 26.68
C VAL A 36 4.98 25.52 26.09
N SER A 37 5.91 25.03 26.92
CA SER A 37 6.94 24.10 26.50
C SER A 37 6.41 22.68 26.32
N GLN A 38 5.49 22.21 27.17
CA GLN A 38 4.88 20.88 27.07
C GLN A 38 3.50 20.80 27.74
N ILE A 39 2.61 20.02 27.16
CA ILE A 39 1.34 19.57 27.77
C ILE A 39 1.50 18.11 28.20
N VAL A 40 1.39 17.85 29.50
CA VAL A 40 1.50 16.52 30.10
C VAL A 40 0.11 15.94 30.32
N LEU A 41 -0.24 14.93 29.54
CA LEU A 41 -1.47 14.17 29.69
C LEU A 41 -1.28 13.12 30.79
N VAL A 42 -2.20 13.08 31.74
CA VAL A 42 -2.13 12.17 32.89
C VAL A 42 -3.29 11.19 32.88
N GLY A 43 -2.98 9.90 32.97
CA GLY A 43 -3.96 8.81 32.90
C GLY A 43 -4.05 8.24 31.48
N SER A 44 -5.00 8.71 30.67
CA SER A 44 -5.10 8.30 29.26
C SER A 44 -4.08 9.03 28.37
N ASN A 45 -3.32 8.27 27.55
CA ASN A 45 -2.50 8.83 26.46
C ASN A 45 -3.29 9.05 25.16
N ARG A 46 -4.55 8.61 25.10
CA ARG A 46 -5.46 8.88 23.99
C ARG A 46 -6.15 10.22 24.20
N PHE A 47 -5.95 11.15 23.27
CA PHE A 47 -6.60 12.45 23.26
C PHE A 47 -7.04 12.85 21.85
N ASN A 48 -7.89 13.88 21.76
CA ASN A 48 -8.32 14.48 20.50
C ASN A 48 -7.89 15.95 20.50
N ALA A 49 -7.13 16.37 19.49
CA ALA A 49 -6.73 17.75 19.30
C ALA A 49 -7.77 18.61 18.55
N PHE A 50 -8.98 18.10 18.33
CA PHE A 50 -10.08 18.82 17.69
C PHE A 50 -10.30 20.20 18.35
N GLY A 51 -10.29 21.25 17.54
CA GLY A 51 -10.31 22.66 17.99
C GLY A 51 -8.94 23.35 18.00
N SER A 52 -7.83 22.60 17.85
CA SER A 52 -6.47 23.16 17.77
C SER A 52 -6.22 23.97 16.50
N HIS A 53 -6.89 23.60 15.40
CA HIS A 53 -6.65 24.15 14.06
C HIS A 53 -5.17 24.00 13.61
N GLY A 54 -4.53 22.88 13.98
CA GLY A 54 -3.13 22.57 13.62
C GLY A 54 -2.08 23.15 14.56
N ALA A 55 -2.50 23.97 15.55
CA ALA A 55 -1.59 24.54 16.54
C ALA A 55 -0.96 23.49 17.48
N ASP A 56 -1.58 22.31 17.60
CA ASP A 56 -1.08 21.17 18.36
C ASP A 56 0.27 20.66 17.83
N ALA A 57 0.60 20.88 16.56
CA ALA A 57 1.91 20.53 16.00
C ALA A 57 3.07 21.41 16.50
N HIS A 58 2.78 22.49 17.25
CA HIS A 58 3.77 23.46 17.74
C HIS A 58 3.93 23.44 19.26
N VAL A 59 3.31 22.48 19.95
CA VAL A 59 3.46 22.27 21.39
C VAL A 59 3.69 20.79 21.66
N ASP A 60 4.66 20.49 22.51
CA ASP A 60 4.99 19.09 22.82
C ASP A 60 3.92 18.45 23.72
N PHE A 61 3.63 17.17 23.46
CA PHE A 61 2.70 16.38 24.27
C PHE A 61 3.47 15.27 24.99
N GLY A 62 3.60 15.42 26.30
CA GLY A 62 4.08 14.36 27.19
C GLY A 62 2.92 13.53 27.72
N TRP A 63 3.21 12.31 28.17
CA TRP A 63 2.24 11.50 28.90
C TRP A 63 2.86 10.92 30.17
N GLN A 64 2.06 10.86 31.24
CA GLN A 64 2.44 10.25 32.51
C GLN A 64 1.31 9.37 33.04
N PRO A 65 1.63 8.21 33.63
CA PRO A 65 0.61 7.24 34.06
C PRO A 65 -0.21 7.73 35.26
N SER A 66 0.33 8.64 36.08
CA SER A 66 -0.31 9.13 37.30
C SER A 66 0.01 10.59 37.58
N VAL A 67 -0.82 11.24 38.40
CA VAL A 67 -0.64 12.66 38.77
C VAL A 67 0.64 12.82 39.59
N GLU A 68 0.93 11.86 40.46
CA GLU A 68 2.15 11.81 41.27
C GLU A 68 3.39 11.78 40.38
N GLU A 69 3.38 10.92 39.35
CA GLU A 69 4.50 10.80 38.42
C GLU A 69 4.68 12.06 37.57
N ALA A 70 3.57 12.64 37.07
CA ALA A 70 3.62 13.91 36.37
C ALA A 70 4.21 15.03 37.22
N CYS A 71 3.83 15.11 38.49
CA CYS A 71 4.35 16.13 39.40
C CYS A 71 5.81 15.85 39.77
N ARG A 72 6.21 14.58 39.92
CA ARG A 72 7.60 14.19 40.16
C ARG A 72 8.48 14.65 39.01
N VAL A 73 8.14 14.29 37.77
CA VAL A 73 8.89 14.65 36.56
C VAL A 73 8.98 16.16 36.40
N MET A 74 7.89 16.89 36.59
CA MET A 74 7.91 18.36 36.49
C MET A 74 8.82 18.99 37.56
N ARG A 75 8.83 18.48 38.80
CA ARG A 75 9.71 19.02 39.85
C ARG A 75 11.17 18.63 39.64
N GLU A 76 11.44 17.35 39.47
CA GLU A 76 12.79 16.78 39.49
C GLU A 76 13.54 17.02 38.17
N GLU A 77 12.87 16.88 37.03
CA GLU A 77 13.51 16.95 35.71
C GLU A 77 13.35 18.31 35.02
N ARG A 78 12.30 19.07 35.38
CA ARG A 78 12.02 20.39 34.78
C ARG A 78 12.21 21.56 35.75
N GLY A 79 12.50 21.28 37.03
CA GLY A 79 12.65 22.31 38.06
C GLY A 79 11.40 23.17 38.23
N ALA A 80 10.22 22.65 37.85
CA ALA A 80 8.99 23.42 37.78
C ALA A 80 8.19 23.33 39.09
N GLN A 81 7.69 24.48 39.54
CA GLN A 81 6.72 24.54 40.63
C GLN A 81 5.35 24.06 40.13
N ILE A 82 4.67 23.20 40.89
CA ILE A 82 3.33 22.72 40.54
C ILE A 82 2.29 23.70 41.10
N VAL A 83 1.60 24.43 40.23
CA VAL A 83 0.58 25.40 40.63
C VAL A 83 -0.80 24.92 40.19
N GLY A 84 -1.67 24.65 41.15
CA GLY A 84 -3.06 24.25 40.90
C GLY A 84 -3.92 25.46 40.53
N VAL A 85 -4.73 25.34 39.47
CA VAL A 85 -5.73 26.35 39.10
C VAL A 85 -7.07 25.93 39.69
N GLU A 86 -7.40 26.44 40.87
CA GLU A 86 -8.58 26.07 41.64
C GLU A 86 -9.04 27.19 42.58
N ILE A 87 -10.35 27.30 42.79
CA ILE A 87 -10.97 28.22 43.75
C ILE A 87 -10.94 27.55 45.13
N ASP A 88 -9.80 27.66 45.80
CA ASP A 88 -9.56 27.14 47.17
C ASP A 88 -9.31 28.30 48.16
N PRO A 89 -9.68 28.20 49.45
CA PRO A 89 -9.40 29.24 50.44
C PRO A 89 -7.91 29.62 50.58
N ALA A 90 -6.99 28.72 50.25
CA ALA A 90 -5.55 28.99 50.22
C ALA A 90 -5.05 29.57 48.89
N ALA A 91 -5.91 29.68 47.87
CA ALA A 91 -5.55 30.18 46.55
C ALA A 91 -5.43 31.71 46.50
N GLN A 92 -4.46 32.21 45.74
CA GLN A 92 -4.29 33.65 45.50
C GLN A 92 -4.83 34.08 44.12
N PRO A 93 -5.27 35.34 43.96
CA PRO A 93 -5.58 35.88 42.64
C PRO A 93 -4.38 35.73 41.68
N VAL A 94 -4.60 35.19 40.48
CA VAL A 94 -3.53 34.92 39.50
C VAL A 94 -2.64 36.15 39.19
N HIS A 95 -3.23 37.35 39.21
CA HIS A 95 -2.50 38.60 38.94
C HIS A 95 -1.65 39.11 40.12
N GLN A 96 -1.81 38.54 41.32
CA GLN A 96 -1.03 38.85 42.52
C GLN A 96 -0.09 37.73 42.91
N PHE A 97 -0.22 36.55 42.28
CA PHE A 97 0.58 35.39 42.62
C PHE A 97 2.05 35.63 42.23
N PRO A 98 3.01 35.46 43.16
CA PRO A 98 4.41 35.73 42.91
C PRO A 98 5.05 34.53 42.19
N PHE A 99 4.85 34.43 40.88
CA PHE A 99 5.50 33.42 40.04
C PHE A 99 7.03 33.46 40.23
N LYS A 100 7.68 32.28 40.17
CA LYS A 100 9.12 32.10 40.32
C LYS A 100 9.59 30.93 39.48
N GLY A 101 10.57 31.16 38.60
CA GLY A 101 11.14 30.12 37.75
C GLY A 101 10.09 29.39 36.89
N PRO A 102 10.41 28.17 36.41
CA PRO A 102 9.48 27.36 35.63
C PRO A 102 8.24 26.94 36.42
N VAL A 103 7.07 26.90 35.78
CA VAL A 103 5.80 26.52 36.43
C VAL A 103 5.03 25.50 35.61
N ALA A 104 4.53 24.46 36.28
CA ALA A 104 3.60 23.49 35.72
C ALA A 104 2.19 23.73 36.28
N PHE A 105 1.27 24.17 35.41
CA PHE A 105 -0.11 24.47 35.78
C PHE A 105 -0.96 23.21 35.74
N MET A 106 -1.49 22.80 36.91
CA MET A 106 -2.44 21.70 36.99
C MET A 106 -3.87 22.23 36.89
N LEU A 107 -4.59 21.80 35.86
CA LEU A 107 -5.93 22.32 35.56
C LEU A 107 -7.04 21.37 36.03
N GLY A 108 -8.05 21.93 36.69
CA GLY A 108 -9.25 21.21 37.14
C GLY A 108 -10.20 20.86 35.99
N ASN A 109 -10.96 19.77 36.16
CA ASN A 109 -12.01 19.40 35.21
C ASN A 109 -13.23 20.32 35.38
N GLU A 110 -13.98 20.56 34.31
CA GLU A 110 -15.21 21.37 34.40
C GLU A 110 -16.23 20.78 35.37
N GLY A 111 -16.81 21.65 36.20
CA GLY A 111 -17.85 21.30 37.19
C GLY A 111 -17.33 20.64 38.47
N GLN A 112 -16.24 19.86 38.40
CA GLN A 112 -15.68 19.13 39.55
C GLN A 112 -14.40 19.76 40.11
N GLY A 113 -13.69 20.58 39.33
CA GLY A 113 -12.41 21.17 39.74
C GLY A 113 -11.26 20.15 39.78
N LEU A 114 -10.24 20.46 40.55
CA LEU A 114 -9.16 19.55 40.94
C LEU A 114 -9.65 18.61 42.04
N SER A 115 -9.41 17.31 41.86
CA SER A 115 -9.69 16.33 42.91
C SER A 115 -8.76 16.53 44.12
N PRO A 116 -9.15 16.06 45.33
CA PRO A 116 -8.27 16.10 46.51
C PRO A 116 -6.91 15.43 46.29
N ARG A 117 -6.85 14.42 45.41
CA ARG A 117 -5.59 13.76 45.02
C ARG A 117 -4.68 14.70 44.21
N GLN A 118 -5.26 15.44 43.27
CA GLN A 118 -4.54 16.44 42.50
C GLN A 118 -4.05 17.60 43.38
N MET A 119 -4.92 18.11 44.25
CA MET A 119 -4.58 19.22 45.16
C MET A 119 -3.39 18.90 46.07
N ARG A 120 -3.30 17.67 46.62
CA ARG A 120 -2.15 17.26 47.45
C ARG A 120 -0.80 17.28 46.72
N ASN A 121 -0.82 17.26 45.38
CA ASN A 121 0.38 17.29 44.55
C ASN A 121 0.73 18.72 44.08
N CYS A 122 -0.05 19.74 44.44
CA CYS A 122 0.25 21.14 44.12
C CYS A 122 1.06 21.80 45.25
N ASP A 123 2.01 22.66 44.88
CA ASP A 123 2.82 23.45 45.80
C ASP A 123 2.14 24.77 46.19
N ALA A 124 1.26 25.27 45.33
CA ALA A 124 0.45 26.46 45.54
C ALA A 124 -0.83 26.42 44.70
N PHE A 125 -1.77 27.31 45.00
CA PHE A 125 -3.03 27.44 44.27
C PHE A 125 -3.26 28.88 43.81
N ILE A 126 -3.82 29.02 42.62
CA ILE A 126 -4.26 30.29 42.05
C ILE A 126 -5.69 30.20 41.55
N TYR A 127 -6.39 31.33 41.58
CA TYR A 127 -7.71 31.49 40.98
C TYR A 127 -7.80 32.75 40.13
N ILE A 128 -8.80 32.78 39.23
CA ILE A 128 -9.10 33.93 38.39
C ILE A 128 -10.21 34.74 39.08
N PRO A 129 -9.97 36.00 39.49
CA PRO A 129 -10.99 36.84 40.07
C PRO A 129 -12.19 37.04 39.14
N GLN A 130 -13.39 36.86 39.68
CA GLN A 130 -14.65 37.11 38.97
C GLN A 130 -15.36 38.31 39.59
N TYR A 131 -15.89 39.20 38.75
CA TYR A 131 -16.55 40.45 39.18
C TYR A 131 -18.05 40.49 38.86
N GLY A 132 -18.53 39.53 38.05
CA GLY A 132 -19.94 39.41 37.69
C GLY A 132 -20.64 38.30 38.50
N PRO A 133 -21.97 38.37 38.68
CA PRO A 133 -22.73 37.40 39.49
C PRO A 133 -23.19 36.14 38.71
N GLY A 134 -22.90 36.06 37.41
CA GLY A 134 -23.56 35.11 36.50
C GLY A 134 -22.89 33.74 36.34
N THR A 135 -21.70 33.52 36.92
CA THR A 135 -20.93 32.29 36.73
C THR A 135 -20.20 31.89 38.01
N ALA A 136 -20.21 30.59 38.34
CA ALA A 136 -19.51 30.06 39.51
C ALA A 136 -18.05 29.64 39.17
N SER A 137 -17.79 29.24 37.93
CA SER A 137 -16.46 28.84 37.45
C SER A 137 -16.35 29.03 35.93
N LEU A 138 -15.11 29.07 35.42
CA LEU A 138 -14.82 29.19 33.99
C LEU A 138 -14.62 27.81 33.34
N ASN A 139 -14.85 27.72 32.03
CA ASN A 139 -14.41 26.57 31.23
C ASN A 139 -12.89 26.39 31.37
N VAL A 140 -12.43 25.13 31.43
CA VAL A 140 -11.02 24.82 31.72
C VAL A 140 -10.04 25.38 30.69
N ALA A 141 -10.43 25.44 29.40
CA ALA A 141 -9.59 26.03 28.36
C ALA A 141 -9.52 27.56 28.47
N VAL A 142 -10.63 28.21 28.87
CA VAL A 142 -10.65 29.65 29.17
C VAL A 142 -9.76 29.95 30.37
N ALA A 143 -9.88 29.17 31.44
CA ALA A 143 -9.04 29.32 32.63
C ALA A 143 -7.55 29.14 32.29
N ALA A 144 -7.21 28.12 31.49
CA ALA A 144 -5.86 27.91 30.98
C ALA A 144 -5.34 29.15 30.23
N SER A 145 -6.13 29.69 29.30
CA SER A 145 -5.72 30.85 28.49
C SER A 145 -5.40 32.10 29.33
N ILE A 146 -6.21 32.38 30.36
CA ILE A 146 -6.02 33.55 31.23
C ILE A 146 -4.78 33.36 32.12
N VAL A 147 -4.63 32.18 32.71
CA VAL A 147 -3.48 31.86 33.57
C VAL A 147 -2.18 31.93 32.77
N LEU A 148 -2.14 31.31 31.60
CA LEU A 148 -0.97 31.32 30.73
C LEU A 148 -0.62 32.72 30.25
N HIS A 149 -1.61 33.56 29.94
CA HIS A 149 -1.39 34.95 29.58
C HIS A 149 -0.76 35.75 30.74
N HIS A 150 -1.26 35.59 31.98
CA HIS A 150 -0.65 36.24 33.14
C HIS A 150 0.78 35.77 33.40
N TYR A 151 1.03 34.47 33.24
CA TYR A 151 2.38 33.91 33.37
C TYR A 151 3.31 34.45 32.28
N ALA A 152 2.87 34.49 31.02
CA ALA A 152 3.65 35.00 29.88
C ALA A 152 4.04 36.48 30.07
N LEU A 153 3.12 37.30 30.59
CA LEU A 153 3.40 38.71 30.93
C LEU A 153 4.45 38.83 32.04
N TRP A 154 4.34 38.02 33.10
CA TRP A 154 5.31 38.01 34.18
C TRP A 154 6.69 37.49 33.71
N ALA A 155 6.71 36.43 32.90
CA ALA A 155 7.93 35.80 32.38
C ALA A 155 8.61 36.63 31.28
N GLY A 156 7.98 37.72 30.83
CA GLY A 156 8.52 38.62 29.81
C GLY A 156 8.63 37.96 28.43
N PHE A 157 7.71 37.07 28.07
CA PHE A 157 7.71 36.43 26.75
C PHE A 157 7.57 37.48 25.64
N GLN A 158 8.43 37.38 24.63
CA GLN A 158 8.44 38.32 23.51
C GLN A 158 7.21 38.14 22.63
N GLU A 159 6.57 39.25 22.26
CA GLU A 159 5.46 39.23 21.29
C GLU A 159 5.96 38.78 19.92
N ARG A 160 5.22 37.87 19.28
CA ARG A 160 5.46 37.41 17.90
C ARG A 160 5.19 38.54 16.89
N SER A 161 5.92 38.54 15.77
CA SER A 161 5.65 39.48 14.68
C SER A 161 4.24 39.29 14.10
N ARG A 162 3.67 40.38 13.56
CA ARG A 162 2.34 40.40 12.94
C ARG A 162 2.43 40.82 11.48
N GLU A 163 1.62 40.18 10.65
CA GLU A 163 1.43 40.54 9.24
C GLU A 163 -0.06 40.81 8.98
N GLY A 164 -0.40 42.07 8.67
CA GLY A 164 -1.79 42.50 8.57
C GLY A 164 -2.56 42.31 9.89
N GLN A 165 -3.61 41.48 9.86
CA GLN A 165 -4.49 41.19 11.00
C GLN A 165 -4.19 39.83 11.68
N LYS A 166 -3.02 39.22 11.42
CA LYS A 166 -2.63 37.90 11.93
C LYS A 166 -1.19 37.90 12.49
N TYR A 167 -0.92 37.04 13.47
CA TYR A 167 0.46 36.74 13.89
C TYR A 167 1.16 35.89 12.82
N VAL A 168 2.46 36.11 12.62
CA VAL A 168 3.30 35.26 11.79
C VAL A 168 3.50 33.93 12.51
N VAL A 169 3.06 32.85 11.87
CA VAL A 169 3.14 31.47 12.40
C VAL A 169 4.41 30.83 11.82
N ASP A 170 5.19 30.17 12.66
CA ASP A 170 6.34 29.39 12.17
C ASP A 170 5.89 28.31 11.20
N ALA A 171 6.78 27.90 10.30
CA ALA A 171 6.58 26.67 9.56
C ALA A 171 6.30 25.54 10.56
N ARG A 172 5.36 24.65 10.21
CA ARG A 172 5.12 23.43 10.99
C ARG A 172 6.47 22.76 11.20
N PRO A 173 6.91 22.51 12.45
CA PRO A 173 8.15 21.78 12.66
C PRO A 173 8.06 20.46 11.88
N PRO A 174 9.13 20.06 11.16
CA PRO A 174 9.09 18.84 10.38
C PRO A 174 8.71 17.69 11.32
N PRO A 175 7.78 16.81 10.92
CA PRO A 175 7.51 15.61 11.69
C PRO A 175 8.81 14.79 11.75
N THR A 176 9.39 14.65 12.93
CA THR A 176 10.54 13.76 13.13
C THR A 176 10.09 12.31 12.91
N ARG A 177 10.63 11.65 11.88
CA ARG A 177 10.80 10.18 11.65
C ARG A 177 11.22 9.92 10.20
N GLY A 178 12.50 10.15 9.86
CA GLY A 178 13.03 10.06 8.48
C GLY A 178 14.03 8.92 8.27
N LYS A 179 14.03 8.35 7.06
CA LYS A 179 15.21 7.77 6.42
C LYS A 179 15.89 8.83 5.57
N ASP A 180 17.15 9.17 5.82
CA ASP A 180 17.95 9.92 4.85
C ASP A 180 18.76 8.92 4.02
N LEU A 181 18.37 8.77 2.75
CA LEU A 181 19.02 7.90 1.79
C LEU A 181 20.03 8.71 0.97
N ASP A 182 21.29 8.28 0.98
CA ASP A 182 22.32 8.79 0.07
C ASP A 182 22.84 7.63 -0.76
N LEU A 183 22.38 7.53 -2.01
CA LEU A 183 22.57 6.37 -2.87
C LEU A 183 23.33 6.75 -4.14
N THR A 184 24.19 5.84 -4.60
CA THR A 184 24.85 5.90 -5.91
C THR A 184 24.53 4.63 -6.67
N VAL A 185 24.01 4.80 -7.89
CA VAL A 185 23.70 3.71 -8.81
C VAL A 185 24.89 3.49 -9.74
N ASP A 186 25.45 2.28 -9.71
CA ASP A 186 26.64 1.89 -10.45
C ASP A 186 26.29 0.76 -11.41
N PHE A 187 26.05 1.11 -12.68
CA PHE A 187 25.61 0.16 -13.71
C PHE A 187 26.72 -0.82 -14.10
N ASP A 188 27.99 -0.39 -14.09
CA ASP A 188 29.12 -1.24 -14.47
C ASP A 188 29.30 -2.38 -13.45
N ALA A 189 29.17 -2.05 -12.16
CA ALA A 189 29.22 -3.03 -11.08
C ALA A 189 27.87 -3.69 -10.77
N ARG A 190 26.76 -3.21 -11.34
CA ARG A 190 25.38 -3.61 -11.02
C ARG A 190 25.07 -3.57 -9.52
N ILE A 191 25.44 -2.46 -8.87
CA ILE A 191 25.19 -2.25 -7.44
C ILE A 191 24.55 -0.89 -7.16
N VAL A 192 23.78 -0.83 -6.08
CA VAL A 192 23.41 0.41 -5.41
C VAL A 192 24.21 0.49 -4.12
N LYS A 193 25.01 1.55 -3.95
CA LYS A 193 25.88 1.74 -2.78
C LYS A 193 25.63 3.08 -2.13
N GLY A 194 25.82 3.18 -0.83
CA GLY A 194 25.55 4.42 -0.11
C GLY A 194 25.35 4.24 1.38
N SER A 195 24.52 5.11 1.95
CA SER A 195 24.13 5.01 3.35
C SER A 195 22.66 5.29 3.58
N VAL A 196 22.10 4.64 4.60
CA VAL A 196 20.78 4.95 5.17
C VAL A 196 20.98 5.48 6.59
N GLU A 197 20.42 6.65 6.88
CA GLU A 197 20.25 7.12 8.25
C GLU A 197 18.86 6.73 8.75
N LEU A 198 18.79 5.96 9.84
CA LEU A 198 17.57 5.50 10.46
C LEU A 198 17.32 6.27 11.75
N THR A 199 16.21 6.99 11.82
CA THR A 199 15.70 7.54 13.08
C THR A 199 14.63 6.62 13.66
N PHE A 200 14.79 6.17 14.90
CA PHE A 200 13.83 5.29 15.58
C PHE A 200 13.60 5.71 17.03
N GLU A 201 12.45 5.29 17.57
CA GLU A 201 12.04 5.54 18.95
C GLU A 201 11.99 4.21 19.71
N SER A 202 12.58 4.16 20.91
CA SER A 202 12.48 2.98 21.76
C SER A 202 11.06 2.83 22.31
N LEU A 203 10.41 1.69 22.07
CA LEU A 203 9.08 1.40 22.62
C LEU A 203 9.13 0.67 23.97
N GLU A 204 10.32 0.33 24.44
CA GLU A 204 10.60 -0.37 25.67
C GLU A 204 11.72 0.29 26.48
N ASP A 205 11.78 -0.02 27.77
CA ASP A 205 12.85 0.46 28.64
C ASP A 205 14.05 -0.47 28.54
N GLY A 206 15.23 0.12 28.29
CA GLY A 206 16.48 -0.63 28.27
C GLY A 206 16.76 -1.32 26.94
N LEU A 207 16.26 -0.80 25.82
CA LEU A 207 16.58 -1.30 24.48
C LEU A 207 18.10 -1.19 24.26
N GLY A 208 18.81 -2.32 24.31
CA GLY A 208 20.26 -2.38 24.16
C GLY A 208 20.72 -2.72 22.74
N GLU A 209 19.82 -3.17 21.89
CA GLU A 209 20.12 -3.62 20.53
C GLU A 209 18.99 -3.31 19.55
N LEU A 210 19.36 -3.14 18.29
CA LEU A 210 18.44 -3.04 17.16
C LEU A 210 18.72 -4.18 16.19
N VAL A 211 17.66 -4.84 15.71
CA VAL A 211 17.75 -5.84 14.66
C VAL A 211 17.06 -5.32 13.41
N LEU A 212 17.75 -5.39 12.27
CA LEU A 212 17.27 -4.99 10.95
C LEU A 212 17.33 -6.17 9.99
N ASP A 213 16.40 -6.23 9.05
CA ASP A 213 16.41 -7.18 7.95
C ASP A 213 17.45 -6.77 6.89
N THR A 214 18.22 -7.75 6.43
CA THR A 214 19.10 -7.63 5.26
C THR A 214 19.04 -8.87 4.39
N ARG A 215 19.28 -8.73 3.09
CA ARG A 215 19.47 -9.86 2.17
C ARG A 215 20.44 -9.50 1.05
N ASP A 216 21.51 -10.26 0.91
CA ASP A 216 22.53 -10.03 -0.12
C ASP A 216 23.08 -8.59 -0.09
N LEU A 217 23.31 -8.07 1.12
CA LEU A 217 23.90 -6.75 1.36
C LEU A 217 25.30 -6.91 1.95
N THR A 218 26.24 -6.08 1.50
CA THR A 218 27.52 -5.88 2.20
C THR A 218 27.40 -4.65 3.08
N ILE A 219 27.62 -4.81 4.39
CA ILE A 219 27.62 -3.72 5.38
C ILE A 219 29.07 -3.24 5.56
N HIS A 220 29.30 -1.94 5.34
CA HIS A 220 30.62 -1.32 5.44
C HIS A 220 30.88 -0.69 6.81
N GLY A 221 29.82 -0.29 7.51
CA GLY A 221 29.92 0.30 8.84
C GLY A 221 28.58 0.78 9.37
N VAL A 222 28.49 0.90 10.68
CA VAL A 222 27.34 1.47 11.39
C VAL A 222 27.86 2.55 12.34
N GLU A 223 27.30 3.75 12.24
CA GLU A 223 27.65 4.91 13.03
C GLU A 223 26.45 5.37 13.85
N THR A 224 26.72 5.81 15.06
CA THR A 224 25.77 6.39 16.02
C THR A 224 25.49 7.85 15.70
N GLU A 225 24.53 8.46 16.40
CA GLU A 225 24.19 9.87 16.21
C GLU A 225 25.34 10.84 16.55
N GLU A 226 26.29 10.41 17.38
CA GLU A 226 27.53 11.13 17.70
C GLU A 226 28.64 10.92 16.66
N GLY A 227 28.40 10.10 15.63
CA GLY A 227 29.40 9.71 14.62
C GLY A 227 30.41 8.66 15.12
N ALA A 228 30.18 8.06 16.29
CA ALA A 228 30.99 6.96 16.79
C ALA A 228 30.57 5.63 16.14
N ALA A 229 31.54 4.75 15.86
CA ALA A 229 31.25 3.42 15.33
C ALA A 229 30.45 2.59 16.35
N ALA A 230 29.34 1.99 15.91
CA ALA A 230 28.56 1.03 16.67
C ALA A 230 29.11 -0.39 16.45
N GLU A 231 28.97 -1.25 17.46
CA GLU A 231 29.21 -2.69 17.29
C GLU A 231 28.02 -3.30 16.54
N TRP A 232 28.29 -4.12 15.52
CA TRP A 232 27.26 -4.79 14.73
C TRP A 232 27.74 -6.15 14.23
N ALA A 233 26.79 -7.02 13.94
CA ALA A 233 27.04 -8.34 13.35
C ALA A 233 25.91 -8.71 12.39
N LEU A 234 26.28 -9.27 11.24
CA LEU A 234 25.34 -10.03 10.40
C LEU A 234 25.24 -11.44 10.98
N LEU A 235 24.03 -11.86 11.32
CA LEU A 235 23.75 -13.20 11.80
C LEU A 235 23.52 -14.17 10.63
N GLU A 236 23.47 -15.47 10.93
CA GLU A 236 23.22 -16.50 9.93
C GLU A 236 21.89 -16.27 9.19
N PRO A 237 21.86 -16.41 7.85
CA PRO A 237 20.64 -16.27 7.07
C PRO A 237 19.56 -17.28 7.45
N VAL A 238 18.30 -16.84 7.45
CA VAL A 238 17.12 -17.67 7.72
C VAL A 238 16.26 -17.77 6.46
N GLY A 239 16.54 -18.78 5.62
CA GLY A 239 15.73 -19.09 4.43
C GLY A 239 15.46 -17.86 3.55
N ALA A 240 14.18 -17.64 3.24
CA ALA A 240 13.74 -16.50 2.43
C ALA A 240 13.92 -15.13 3.12
N LEU A 241 13.96 -15.09 4.47
CA LEU A 241 14.00 -13.86 5.26
C LEU A 241 15.36 -13.15 5.21
N GLY A 242 16.42 -13.83 4.76
CA GLY A 242 17.77 -13.26 4.69
C GLY A 242 18.49 -13.26 6.04
N ALA A 243 19.46 -12.36 6.19
CA ALA A 243 20.35 -12.27 7.35
C ALA A 243 19.92 -11.13 8.29
N PRO A 244 19.70 -11.39 9.60
CA PRO A 244 19.49 -10.33 10.57
C PRO A 244 20.78 -9.52 10.78
N LEU A 245 20.69 -8.19 10.65
CA LEU A 245 21.73 -7.26 11.08
C LEU A 245 21.45 -6.82 12.51
N ARG A 246 22.25 -7.32 13.46
CA ARG A 246 22.21 -6.91 14.87
C ARG A 246 23.16 -5.74 15.09
N VAL A 247 22.66 -4.65 15.68
CA VAL A 247 23.43 -3.45 16.04
C VAL A 247 23.30 -3.21 17.54
N SER A 248 24.41 -3.22 18.27
CA SER A 248 24.44 -2.87 19.69
C SER A 248 24.37 -1.36 19.86
N LEU A 249 23.46 -0.89 20.73
CA LEU A 249 23.38 0.52 21.07
C LEU A 249 24.44 0.89 22.12
N PRO A 250 25.08 2.07 22.05
CA PRO A 250 26.13 2.47 23.00
C PRO A 250 25.66 2.50 24.45
N SER A 251 24.37 2.77 24.67
CA SER A 251 23.71 2.70 25.96
C SER A 251 22.26 2.25 25.77
N PRO A 252 21.71 1.47 26.73
CA PRO A 252 20.31 1.07 26.68
C PRO A 252 19.38 2.30 26.61
N ALA A 253 18.53 2.34 25.59
CA ALA A 253 17.60 3.45 25.38
C ALA A 253 16.35 3.28 26.26
N PRO A 254 15.93 4.31 27.04
CA PRO A 254 14.66 4.27 27.75
C PRO A 254 13.48 4.41 26.79
N ARG A 255 12.28 4.01 27.22
CA ARG A 255 11.06 4.16 26.41
C ARG A 255 10.86 5.62 26.02
N GLY A 256 10.50 5.85 24.75
CA GLY A 256 10.29 7.17 24.16
C GLY A 256 11.58 7.86 23.71
N ALA A 257 12.76 7.30 23.99
CA ALA A 257 14.01 7.87 23.50
C ALA A 257 14.12 7.72 21.99
N SER A 258 14.36 8.83 21.30
CA SER A 258 14.77 8.83 19.90
C SER A 258 16.26 8.54 19.78
N ARG A 259 16.64 7.74 18.78
CA ARG A 259 18.01 7.41 18.41
C ARG A 259 18.18 7.51 16.91
N ARG A 260 19.42 7.72 16.47
CA ARG A 260 19.79 7.66 15.05
C ARG A 260 20.97 6.72 14.82
N LEU A 261 20.91 6.01 13.70
CA LEU A 261 21.99 5.16 13.21
C LEU A 261 22.20 5.42 11.73
N ARG A 262 23.45 5.62 11.32
CA ARG A 262 23.83 5.68 9.90
C ARG A 262 24.50 4.37 9.52
N ILE A 263 23.98 3.71 8.50
CA ILE A 263 24.48 2.41 8.03
C ILE A 263 25.00 2.60 6.60
N ALA A 264 26.30 2.37 6.39
CA ALA A 264 26.91 2.34 5.08
C ALA A 264 26.83 0.92 4.51
N PHE A 265 26.35 0.79 3.27
CA PHE A 265 26.09 -0.52 2.65
C PHE A 265 26.25 -0.48 1.13
N GLN A 266 26.24 -1.67 0.53
CA GLN A 266 26.01 -1.85 -0.90
C GLN A 266 25.19 -3.12 -1.15
N THR A 267 24.39 -3.12 -2.22
CA THR A 267 23.68 -4.31 -2.71
C THR A 267 24.64 -5.26 -3.42
N ALA A 268 24.29 -6.54 -3.47
CA ALA A 268 24.89 -7.47 -4.43
C ALA A 268 24.30 -7.28 -5.83
N PRO A 269 25.01 -7.66 -6.91
CA PRO A 269 24.44 -7.78 -8.25
C PRO A 269 23.26 -8.76 -8.33
N THR A 270 23.19 -9.71 -7.41
CA THR A 270 22.12 -10.71 -7.24
C THR A 270 20.97 -10.23 -6.35
N SER A 271 20.92 -8.93 -6.02
CA SER A 271 19.85 -8.37 -5.19
C SER A 271 18.47 -8.77 -5.72
N THR A 272 17.65 -9.33 -4.84
CA THR A 272 16.28 -9.74 -5.19
C THR A 272 15.34 -8.56 -5.39
N ALA A 273 15.76 -7.36 -4.98
CA ALA A 273 14.98 -6.13 -5.13
C ALA A 273 15.19 -5.44 -6.47
N LEU A 274 16.28 -5.76 -7.19
CA LEU A 274 16.77 -4.99 -8.33
C LEU A 274 16.70 -5.80 -9.62
N GLN A 275 16.20 -5.19 -10.70
CA GLN A 275 16.44 -5.69 -12.04
C GLN A 275 17.33 -4.71 -12.81
N TRP A 276 18.48 -5.20 -13.27
CA TRP A 276 19.40 -4.51 -14.16
C TRP A 276 19.16 -4.96 -15.60
N LEU A 277 19.04 -4.01 -16.51
CA LEU A 277 18.87 -4.25 -17.95
C LEU A 277 20.03 -3.61 -18.72
N GLU A 278 20.62 -4.40 -19.61
CA GLU A 278 21.59 -3.95 -20.59
C GLU A 278 20.92 -3.07 -21.66
N PRO A 279 21.68 -2.23 -22.38
CA PRO A 279 21.13 -1.35 -23.42
C PRO A 279 20.23 -2.08 -24.43
N GLY A 280 20.60 -3.28 -24.86
CA GLY A 280 19.82 -4.07 -25.83
C GLY A 280 18.46 -4.59 -25.31
N GLN A 281 18.23 -4.52 -24.00
CA GLN A 281 16.95 -4.89 -23.36
C GLN A 281 16.03 -3.68 -23.13
N THR A 282 16.47 -2.48 -23.50
CA THR A 282 15.71 -1.23 -23.40
C THR A 282 15.12 -0.85 -24.76
N ALA A 283 14.01 -0.10 -24.79
CA ALA A 283 13.41 0.36 -26.04
C ALA A 283 14.33 1.33 -26.81
N GLY A 284 15.17 2.11 -26.11
CA GLY A 284 16.15 3.01 -26.70
C GLY A 284 17.37 2.31 -27.30
N GLY A 285 17.75 1.12 -26.80
CA GLY A 285 18.88 0.34 -27.29
C GLY A 285 20.26 0.91 -26.95
N LYS A 286 20.33 2.00 -26.17
CA LYS A 286 21.54 2.84 -26.01
C LYS A 286 22.06 2.93 -24.59
N LEU A 287 21.16 3.03 -23.61
CA LEU A 287 21.49 3.19 -22.20
C LEU A 287 20.91 2.02 -21.41
N PRO A 288 21.60 1.54 -20.35
CA PRO A 288 21.05 0.53 -19.48
C PRO A 288 19.89 1.09 -18.64
N TYR A 289 19.17 0.20 -17.96
CA TYR A 289 18.03 0.55 -17.12
C TYR A 289 18.06 -0.22 -15.80
N LEU A 290 17.64 0.42 -14.71
CA LEU A 290 17.45 -0.19 -13.40
C LEU A 290 16.02 0.09 -12.93
N PHE A 291 15.34 -0.90 -12.36
CA PHE A 291 14.19 -0.67 -11.51
C PHE A 291 14.16 -1.60 -10.31
N THR A 292 13.44 -1.18 -9.27
CA THR A 292 13.19 -1.97 -8.07
C THR A 292 11.82 -2.64 -8.08
N GLN A 293 11.68 -3.74 -7.35
CA GLN A 293 10.41 -4.25 -6.86
C GLN A 293 10.61 -4.72 -5.41
N CYS A 294 9.92 -4.08 -4.45
CA CYS A 294 10.14 -4.34 -3.03
C CYS A 294 9.07 -5.21 -2.35
N GLN A 295 7.83 -5.22 -2.85
CA GLN A 295 6.78 -6.12 -2.34
C GLN A 295 7.10 -7.57 -2.71
N ALA A 296 7.04 -8.54 -1.79
CA ALA A 296 6.63 -8.40 -0.38
C ALA A 296 7.75 -7.98 0.57
N ILE A 297 8.89 -8.67 0.54
CA ILE A 297 9.96 -8.56 1.55
C ILE A 297 11.34 -8.34 0.90
N HIS A 298 11.39 -7.63 -0.22
CA HIS A 298 12.64 -7.39 -0.93
C HIS A 298 13.28 -6.05 -0.58
N ALA A 299 12.63 -5.14 0.17
CA ALA A 299 13.28 -3.89 0.57
C ALA A 299 14.55 -4.15 1.39
N ARG A 300 14.62 -5.25 2.16
CA ARG A 300 15.83 -5.74 2.84
C ARG A 300 17.00 -6.09 1.91
N SER A 301 16.73 -6.33 0.62
CA SER A 301 17.75 -6.58 -0.41
C SER A 301 18.15 -5.31 -1.19
N LEU A 302 17.47 -4.19 -0.92
CA LEU A 302 17.84 -2.86 -1.37
C LEU A 302 18.62 -2.09 -0.29
N LEU A 303 18.19 -2.16 0.97
CA LEU A 303 18.84 -1.48 2.10
C LEU A 303 18.51 -2.16 3.44
N PRO A 304 19.33 -1.98 4.49
CA PRO A 304 19.00 -2.46 5.83
C PRO A 304 17.79 -1.73 6.41
N CYS A 305 16.76 -2.46 6.82
CA CYS A 305 15.57 -1.85 7.43
C CYS A 305 14.73 -2.84 8.25
N GLN A 306 13.76 -2.33 9.01
CA GLN A 306 12.67 -3.16 9.53
C GLN A 306 11.73 -3.46 8.36
N ASP A 307 11.94 -4.59 7.69
CA ASP A 307 11.28 -4.91 6.42
C ASP A 307 9.95 -5.63 6.65
N THR A 308 9.04 -4.90 7.28
CA THR A 308 7.70 -5.34 7.64
C THR A 308 6.68 -4.24 7.33
N PRO A 309 5.49 -4.59 6.80
CA PRO A 309 4.44 -3.60 6.59
C PRO A 309 3.89 -3.04 7.92
N GLY A 310 4.18 -3.70 9.06
CA GLY A 310 3.85 -3.25 10.41
C GLY A 310 4.56 -1.97 10.85
N ALA A 311 5.63 -1.56 10.14
CA ALA A 311 6.34 -0.32 10.37
C ALA A 311 6.15 0.66 9.20
N LYS A 312 5.95 1.95 9.51
CA LYS A 312 5.89 3.02 8.50
C LYS A 312 6.90 4.12 8.82
N LEU A 313 7.44 4.73 7.77
CA LEU A 313 8.47 5.76 7.85
C LEU A 313 8.33 6.80 6.74
N THR A 314 8.76 8.03 7.02
CA THR A 314 9.00 9.03 5.96
C THR A 314 10.43 8.89 5.47
N TYR A 315 10.74 9.41 4.28
CA TYR A 315 12.13 9.41 3.80
C TYR A 315 12.45 10.61 2.93
N ALA A 316 13.71 11.03 2.96
CA ALA A 316 14.32 11.87 1.96
C ALA A 316 15.43 11.07 1.27
N ALA A 317 15.66 11.35 -0.01
CA ALA A 317 16.67 10.63 -0.78
C ALA A 317 17.47 11.56 -1.67
N ARG A 318 18.76 11.27 -1.78
CA ARG A 318 19.66 11.77 -2.82
C ARG A 318 20.18 10.59 -3.60
N VAL A 319 19.92 10.57 -4.90
CA VAL A 319 20.33 9.48 -5.77
C VAL A 319 21.27 10.02 -6.83
N ARG A 320 22.51 9.55 -6.80
CA ARG A 320 23.54 9.85 -7.79
C ARG A 320 23.47 8.85 -8.93
N VAL A 321 23.32 9.37 -10.15
CA VAL A 321 23.19 8.60 -11.40
C VAL A 321 24.04 9.23 -12.52
N PRO A 322 24.32 8.51 -13.62
CA PRO A 322 24.92 9.11 -14.82
C PRO A 322 24.12 10.31 -15.33
N ALA A 323 24.80 11.36 -15.79
CA ALA A 323 24.16 12.63 -16.15
C ALA A 323 23.13 12.53 -17.29
N ALA A 324 23.25 11.52 -18.16
CA ALA A 324 22.32 11.26 -19.27
C ALA A 324 21.04 10.52 -18.86
N MET A 325 20.94 10.05 -17.62
CA MET A 325 19.81 9.28 -17.10
C MET A 325 18.97 10.11 -16.14
N THR A 326 17.75 9.67 -15.89
CA THR A 326 16.84 10.23 -14.88
C THR A 326 16.61 9.18 -13.80
N ALA A 327 16.72 9.59 -12.53
CA ALA A 327 16.29 8.78 -11.40
C ALA A 327 14.85 9.18 -11.03
N LEU A 328 14.03 8.21 -10.66
CA LEU A 328 12.72 8.42 -10.09
C LEU A 328 12.56 7.53 -8.85
N MET A 329 11.80 7.98 -7.86
CA MET A 329 11.50 7.23 -6.64
C MET A 329 10.03 7.34 -6.26
N SER A 330 9.57 6.53 -5.32
CA SER A 330 8.24 6.62 -4.69
C SER A 330 8.08 7.83 -3.74
N ALA A 331 8.46 9.01 -4.23
CA ALA A 331 8.55 10.27 -3.51
C ALA A 331 8.41 11.46 -4.46
N VAL A 332 8.10 12.64 -3.91
CA VAL A 332 8.04 13.88 -4.70
C VAL A 332 9.45 14.37 -4.99
N PRO A 333 9.81 14.69 -6.25
CA PRO A 333 11.13 15.26 -6.56
C PRO A 333 11.26 16.68 -5.99
N THR A 334 12.37 16.96 -5.31
CA THR A 334 12.66 18.27 -4.70
C THR A 334 13.73 19.07 -5.44
N GLY A 335 14.47 18.44 -6.35
CA GLY A 335 15.41 19.11 -7.23
C GLY A 335 16.42 18.17 -7.85
N GLU A 336 17.18 18.70 -8.81
CA GLU A 336 18.35 18.03 -9.38
C GLU A 336 19.55 18.97 -9.31
N ALA A 337 20.75 18.40 -9.11
CA ALA A 337 22.00 19.14 -9.12
C ALA A 337 23.06 18.41 -9.93
N ALA A 338 23.94 19.16 -10.58
CA ALA A 338 25.13 18.59 -11.22
C ALA A 338 26.00 17.89 -10.18
N GLY A 339 26.49 16.70 -10.51
CA GLY A 339 27.38 15.93 -9.67
C GLY A 339 28.86 16.09 -10.06
N ALA A 340 29.76 15.51 -9.27
CA ALA A 340 31.15 15.31 -9.67
C ALA A 340 31.25 14.42 -10.92
N GLY A 341 32.12 14.79 -11.87
CA GLY A 341 32.27 14.07 -13.14
C GLY A 341 31.00 14.10 -14.00
N ALA A 342 30.77 13.04 -14.79
CA ALA A 342 29.58 12.90 -15.64
C ALA A 342 28.37 12.34 -14.88
N THR A 343 28.11 12.83 -13.67
CA THR A 343 26.98 12.39 -12.83
C THR A 343 26.03 13.54 -12.51
N LYS A 344 24.79 13.21 -12.14
CA LYS A 344 23.83 14.13 -11.53
C LYS A 344 23.27 13.54 -10.24
N VAL A 345 22.78 14.40 -9.36
CA VAL A 345 22.13 14.02 -8.10
C VAL A 345 20.68 14.44 -8.17
N CYS A 346 19.77 13.48 -8.02
CA CYS A 346 18.33 13.71 -7.94
C CYS A 346 17.89 13.65 -6.48
N ALA A 347 17.15 14.64 -6.01
CA ALA A 347 16.66 14.73 -4.64
C ALA A 347 15.15 14.50 -4.56
N PHE A 348 14.71 13.77 -3.54
CA PHE A 348 13.31 13.38 -3.33
C PHE A 348 12.90 13.48 -1.87
N GLU A 349 11.61 13.67 -1.64
CA GLU A 349 11.00 13.70 -0.31
C GLU A 349 9.64 12.99 -0.31
N GLN A 350 9.49 12.01 0.58
CA GLN A 350 8.23 11.33 0.90
C GLN A 350 7.79 11.71 2.30
N LYS A 351 6.87 12.68 2.39
CA LYS A 351 6.38 13.23 3.68
C LYS A 351 5.33 12.37 4.36
N VAL A 352 4.68 11.50 3.60
CA VAL A 352 3.66 10.60 4.15
C VAL A 352 4.34 9.30 4.59
N PRO A 353 4.11 8.81 5.82
CA PRO A 353 4.71 7.56 6.27
C PRO A 353 4.28 6.37 5.41
N ILE A 354 5.25 5.59 4.93
CA ILE A 354 5.05 4.41 4.09
C ILE A 354 5.75 3.18 4.70
N PRO A 355 5.22 1.97 4.50
CA PRO A 355 5.97 0.73 4.75
C PRO A 355 7.15 0.55 3.79
N SER A 356 8.14 -0.24 4.19
CA SER A 356 9.39 -0.48 3.43
C SER A 356 9.15 -1.03 2.02
N TYR A 357 8.13 -1.87 1.86
CA TYR A 357 7.81 -2.51 0.58
C TYR A 357 7.38 -1.52 -0.52
N LEU A 358 7.01 -0.29 -0.15
CA LEU A 358 6.64 0.80 -1.07
C LEU A 358 7.83 1.68 -1.47
N LEU A 359 9.05 1.37 -1.00
CA LEU A 359 10.25 2.02 -1.52
C LEU A 359 10.47 1.60 -2.97
N ALA A 360 10.67 2.58 -3.85
CA ALA A 360 10.94 2.34 -5.25
C ALA A 360 12.05 3.24 -5.78
N LEU A 361 12.83 2.71 -6.72
CA LEU A 361 13.84 3.41 -7.49
C LEU A 361 13.79 2.90 -8.93
N ALA A 362 13.80 3.82 -9.90
CA ALA A 362 14.05 3.52 -11.30
C ALA A 362 15.08 4.51 -11.87
N VAL A 363 15.98 4.02 -12.72
CA VAL A 363 17.02 4.82 -13.38
C VAL A 363 17.15 4.36 -14.83
N GLY A 364 17.03 5.31 -15.76
CA GLY A 364 17.20 5.02 -17.18
C GLY A 364 17.08 6.27 -18.06
N GLU A 365 17.00 6.06 -19.38
CA GLU A 365 16.65 7.10 -20.34
C GLU A 365 15.14 7.35 -20.27
N LEU A 366 14.71 8.34 -19.48
CA LEU A 366 13.29 8.59 -19.22
C LEU A 366 12.91 10.00 -19.66
N ASP A 367 11.88 10.08 -20.48
CA ASP A 367 11.15 11.30 -20.81
C ASP A 367 9.80 11.31 -20.08
N SER A 368 9.10 12.45 -20.10
CA SER A 368 7.84 12.59 -19.39
C SER A 368 6.82 13.47 -20.09
N ARG A 369 5.54 13.22 -19.79
CA ARG A 369 4.43 14.01 -20.30
C ARG A 369 3.34 14.15 -19.24
N GLU A 370 2.89 15.39 -19.00
CA GLU A 370 1.74 15.64 -18.13
C GLU A 370 0.48 14.98 -18.71
N LEU A 371 -0.28 14.32 -17.84
CA LEU A 371 -1.58 13.73 -18.15
C LEU A 371 -2.71 14.64 -17.65
N GLY A 372 -2.48 15.33 -16.53
CA GLY A 372 -3.43 16.26 -15.94
C GLY A 372 -2.80 17.15 -14.85
N PRO A 373 -3.60 17.96 -14.13
CA PRO A 373 -3.12 18.85 -13.08
C PRO A 373 -2.23 18.24 -12.00
N VAL A 374 -2.42 16.94 -11.69
CA VAL A 374 -1.70 16.27 -10.60
C VAL A 374 -1.02 14.97 -11.03
N SER A 375 -1.02 14.64 -12.33
CA SER A 375 -0.45 13.40 -12.86
C SER A 375 0.38 13.59 -14.12
N ARG A 376 1.44 12.79 -14.21
CA ARG A 376 2.39 12.70 -15.33
C ARG A 376 2.73 11.25 -15.60
N VAL A 377 3.03 10.93 -16.85
CA VAL A 377 3.63 9.64 -17.21
C VAL A 377 5.10 9.83 -17.55
N TYR A 378 5.92 8.89 -17.09
CA TYR A 378 7.30 8.69 -17.46
C TYR A 378 7.43 7.39 -18.28
N ALA A 379 8.27 7.42 -19.31
CA ALA A 379 8.61 6.25 -20.10
C ALA A 379 9.91 6.51 -20.87
N GLU A 380 10.45 5.48 -21.52
CA GLU A 380 11.49 5.67 -22.52
C GLU A 380 10.99 6.60 -23.66
N PRO A 381 11.85 7.43 -24.27
CA PRO A 381 11.43 8.49 -25.20
C PRO A 381 10.56 8.01 -26.37
N SER A 382 10.79 6.80 -26.88
CA SER A 382 10.01 6.20 -27.97
C SER A 382 8.59 5.79 -27.55
N LEU A 383 8.34 5.63 -26.26
CA LEU A 383 7.08 5.12 -25.70
C LEU A 383 6.24 6.19 -24.99
N VAL A 384 6.83 7.32 -24.58
CA VAL A 384 6.14 8.34 -23.76
C VAL A 384 4.87 8.90 -24.41
N ALA A 385 4.85 9.04 -25.74
CA ALA A 385 3.67 9.51 -26.46
C ALA A 385 2.52 8.48 -26.43
N SER A 386 2.84 7.20 -26.62
CA SER A 386 1.88 6.10 -26.53
C SER A 386 1.35 5.95 -25.11
N ALA A 387 2.25 6.00 -24.11
CA ALA A 387 1.89 5.94 -22.70
C ALA A 387 0.96 7.10 -22.30
N ALA A 388 1.26 8.32 -22.77
CA ALA A 388 0.41 9.47 -22.50
C ALA A 388 -0.97 9.39 -23.15
N TYR A 389 -1.06 8.81 -24.35
CA TYR A 389 -2.34 8.54 -24.97
C TYR A 389 -3.15 7.50 -24.20
N GLU A 390 -2.50 6.42 -23.75
CA GLU A 390 -3.14 5.30 -23.06
C GLU A 390 -3.68 5.71 -21.69
N PHE A 391 -2.89 6.47 -20.93
CA PHE A 391 -3.21 6.84 -19.54
C PHE A 391 -3.80 8.24 -19.39
N ALA A 392 -4.36 8.83 -20.45
CA ALA A 392 -4.91 10.18 -20.42
C ALA A 392 -6.09 10.36 -19.43
N GLU A 393 -6.70 9.27 -18.94
CA GLU A 393 -7.83 9.30 -18.00
C GLU A 393 -7.43 9.18 -16.52
N THR A 394 -6.15 9.16 -16.19
CA THR A 394 -5.64 9.01 -14.81
C THR A 394 -6.28 9.97 -13.81
N ASP A 395 -6.33 11.27 -14.11
CA ASP A 395 -6.94 12.26 -13.20
C ASP A 395 -8.45 12.06 -13.03
N ARG A 396 -9.14 11.52 -14.05
CA ARG A 396 -10.56 11.18 -13.98
C ARG A 396 -10.79 10.01 -13.02
N PHE A 397 -9.95 8.97 -13.09
CA PHE A 397 -9.97 7.87 -12.12
C PHE A 397 -9.64 8.36 -10.71
N LEU A 398 -8.64 9.23 -10.55
CA LEU A 398 -8.23 9.76 -9.26
C LEU A 398 -9.33 10.59 -8.60
N GLN A 399 -10.03 11.43 -9.36
CA GLN A 399 -11.18 12.21 -8.89
C GLN A 399 -12.34 11.29 -8.46
N ALA A 400 -12.62 10.24 -9.23
CA ALA A 400 -13.64 9.26 -8.88
C ALA A 400 -13.29 8.50 -7.59
N ALA A 401 -12.03 8.11 -7.41
CA ALA A 401 -11.52 7.47 -6.20
C ALA A 401 -11.64 8.41 -4.99
N ALA A 402 -11.19 9.66 -5.12
CA ALA A 402 -11.23 10.63 -4.02
C ALA A 402 -12.65 10.98 -3.57
N ALA A 403 -13.63 10.94 -4.48
CA ALA A 403 -15.05 11.12 -4.15
C ALA A 403 -15.61 9.99 -3.24
N ILE A 404 -15.01 8.79 -3.32
CA ILE A 404 -15.40 7.61 -2.53
C ILE A 404 -14.53 7.51 -1.27
N ALA A 405 -13.22 7.65 -1.38
CA ALA A 405 -12.26 7.34 -0.31
C ALA A 405 -11.87 8.55 0.56
N GLY A 406 -12.12 9.77 0.09
CA GLY A 406 -11.68 11.01 0.73
C GLY A 406 -10.44 11.64 0.04
N PRO A 407 -9.82 12.65 0.65
CA PRO A 407 -8.73 13.41 0.02
C PRO A 407 -7.53 12.53 -0.36
N TYR A 408 -6.94 12.82 -1.52
CA TYR A 408 -5.64 12.29 -1.92
C TYR A 408 -4.52 13.07 -1.23
N VAL A 409 -3.61 12.39 -0.51
CA VAL A 409 -2.64 13.03 0.41
C VAL A 409 -1.19 13.01 -0.06
N TRP A 410 -0.91 12.41 -1.21
CA TRP A 410 0.46 12.12 -1.66
C TRP A 410 1.08 13.21 -2.55
N GLY A 411 0.32 14.25 -2.88
CA GLY A 411 0.76 15.33 -3.75
C GLY A 411 0.52 15.02 -5.22
N ARG A 412 1.46 14.33 -5.88
CA ARG A 412 1.35 13.92 -7.29
C ARG A 412 0.98 12.44 -7.41
N TYR A 413 0.31 12.08 -8.50
CA TYR A 413 0.07 10.71 -8.92
C TYR A 413 0.74 10.50 -10.29
N ASP A 414 2.03 10.15 -10.31
CA ASP A 414 2.73 9.90 -11.56
C ASP A 414 2.76 8.40 -11.89
N LEU A 415 2.86 8.07 -13.18
CA LEU A 415 2.99 6.72 -13.71
C LEU A 415 4.38 6.54 -14.32
N LEU A 416 4.99 5.38 -14.13
CA LEU A 416 6.19 4.95 -14.86
C LEU A 416 5.89 3.70 -15.67
N LEU A 417 5.93 3.84 -16.99
CA LEU A 417 5.90 2.70 -17.90
C LEU A 417 7.26 2.01 -17.88
N LEU A 418 7.32 0.83 -17.29
CA LEU A 418 8.56 0.06 -17.20
C LEU A 418 8.90 -0.66 -18.51
N PRO A 419 10.16 -1.14 -18.64
CA PRO A 419 10.53 -2.07 -19.71
C PRO A 419 9.71 -3.37 -19.68
N PRO A 420 9.66 -4.12 -20.80
CA PRO A 420 8.79 -5.28 -20.92
C PRO A 420 9.10 -6.45 -19.99
N SER A 421 10.29 -6.47 -19.37
CA SER A 421 10.67 -7.48 -18.39
C SER A 421 9.86 -7.42 -17.10
N PHE A 422 9.17 -6.29 -16.81
CA PHE A 422 8.40 -6.11 -15.58
C PHE A 422 7.34 -7.21 -15.41
N PRO A 423 7.41 -8.01 -14.33
CA PRO A 423 6.66 -9.27 -14.26
C PRO A 423 5.20 -9.12 -13.79
N TYR A 424 4.80 -7.93 -13.31
CA TYR A 424 3.48 -7.66 -12.73
C TYR A 424 2.61 -6.76 -13.63
N GLY A 425 1.36 -6.52 -13.21
CA GLY A 425 0.46 -5.56 -13.88
C GLY A 425 0.81 -4.12 -13.53
N GLY A 426 0.91 -3.83 -12.25
CA GLY A 426 1.36 -2.57 -11.69
C GLY A 426 1.99 -2.78 -10.32
N MET A 427 2.48 -1.70 -9.74
CA MET A 427 2.91 -1.62 -8.35
C MET A 427 2.58 -0.21 -7.82
N GLU A 428 1.91 -0.16 -6.68
CA GLU A 428 1.26 1.02 -6.09
C GLU A 428 2.23 2.00 -5.40
N ASN A 429 3.48 2.03 -5.85
CA ASN A 429 4.55 2.88 -5.35
C ASN A 429 4.05 4.35 -5.21
N PRO A 430 3.99 4.90 -3.98
CA PRO A 430 3.35 6.19 -3.73
C PRO A 430 4.05 7.29 -4.52
N CYS A 431 3.26 8.23 -5.05
CA CYS A 431 3.68 9.27 -5.99
C CYS A 431 4.11 8.80 -7.39
N LEU A 432 4.48 7.53 -7.59
CA LEU A 432 5.06 7.02 -8.83
C LEU A 432 4.71 5.55 -9.06
N THR A 433 3.48 5.28 -9.47
CA THR A 433 3.00 3.93 -9.76
C THR A 433 3.77 3.33 -10.94
N PHE A 434 4.29 2.11 -10.80
CA PHE A 434 4.92 1.38 -11.90
C PHE A 434 3.84 0.62 -12.67
N VAL A 435 3.93 0.61 -14.01
CA VAL A 435 2.99 -0.11 -14.87
C VAL A 435 3.70 -0.85 -16.00
N THR A 436 3.14 -2.00 -16.39
CA THR A 436 3.64 -2.82 -17.51
C THR A 436 3.35 -2.19 -18.88
N PRO A 437 4.26 -2.34 -19.87
CA PRO A 437 4.00 -1.89 -21.24
C PRO A 437 2.89 -2.69 -21.93
N THR A 438 2.49 -3.85 -21.38
CA THR A 438 1.35 -4.61 -21.88
C THR A 438 0.00 -3.88 -21.73
N LEU A 439 -0.05 -2.77 -20.98
CA LEU A 439 -1.23 -1.90 -20.92
C LEU A 439 -1.39 -1.01 -22.15
N LEU A 440 -0.39 -0.89 -23.03
CA LEU A 440 -0.44 -0.09 -24.26
C LEU A 440 -1.30 -0.77 -25.35
N ALA A 441 -2.60 -0.88 -25.10
CA ALA A 441 -3.57 -1.49 -26.00
C ALA A 441 -3.94 -0.60 -27.20
N LYS A 442 -3.50 0.68 -27.21
CA LYS A 442 -3.78 1.71 -28.22
C LYS A 442 -5.24 2.16 -28.29
N ASP A 443 -6.06 1.75 -27.34
CA ASP A 443 -7.48 2.06 -27.25
C ASP A 443 -7.95 2.34 -25.80
N ARG A 444 -7.03 2.37 -24.83
CA ARG A 444 -7.26 2.58 -23.39
C ARG A 444 -8.03 1.46 -22.70
N SER A 445 -8.26 0.34 -23.38
CA SER A 445 -9.10 -0.75 -22.87
C SER A 445 -8.51 -1.52 -21.70
N LEU A 446 -7.23 -1.27 -21.35
CA LEU A 446 -6.53 -1.80 -20.17
C LEU A 446 -6.16 -0.72 -19.16
N ALA A 447 -6.59 0.54 -19.37
CA ALA A 447 -6.30 1.65 -18.46
C ALA A 447 -6.98 1.48 -17.08
N ASN A 448 -7.94 0.55 -16.94
CA ASN A 448 -8.55 0.24 -15.65
C ASN A 448 -7.56 -0.31 -14.62
N VAL A 449 -6.43 -0.91 -15.05
CA VAL A 449 -5.35 -1.29 -14.13
C VAL A 449 -4.84 -0.05 -13.36
N VAL A 450 -4.80 1.12 -14.00
CA VAL A 450 -4.46 2.37 -13.29
C VAL A 450 -5.47 2.70 -12.19
N ALA A 451 -6.75 2.36 -12.35
CA ALA A 451 -7.75 2.56 -11.30
C ALA A 451 -7.49 1.68 -10.06
N HIS A 452 -6.96 0.48 -10.26
CA HIS A 452 -6.52 -0.42 -9.18
C HIS A 452 -5.38 0.21 -8.38
N GLU A 453 -4.33 0.65 -9.07
CA GLU A 453 -3.17 1.29 -8.44
C GLU A 453 -3.54 2.63 -7.76
N ILE A 454 -4.50 3.37 -8.33
CA ILE A 454 -5.08 4.56 -7.69
C ILE A 454 -5.75 4.19 -6.37
N ALA A 455 -6.54 3.11 -6.33
CA ALA A 455 -7.25 2.69 -5.13
C ALA A 455 -6.29 2.38 -3.97
N HIS A 456 -5.13 1.77 -4.26
CA HIS A 456 -4.09 1.52 -3.26
C HIS A 456 -3.56 2.76 -2.54
N SER A 457 -3.71 3.95 -3.14
CA SER A 457 -3.38 5.22 -2.49
C SER A 457 -4.14 5.42 -1.16
N TRP A 458 -5.26 4.72 -0.96
CA TRP A 458 -5.97 4.63 0.32
C TRP A 458 -5.84 3.24 0.96
N THR A 459 -6.00 2.17 0.19
CA THR A 459 -6.08 0.77 0.66
C THR A 459 -4.78 0.02 0.36
N GLY A 460 -3.83 0.11 1.27
CA GLY A 460 -2.46 -0.40 1.11
C GLY A 460 -1.46 0.66 1.54
N ASN A 461 -1.47 1.84 0.90
CA ASN A 461 -0.49 2.87 1.19
C ASN A 461 -0.84 3.66 2.47
N LEU A 462 -2.09 4.14 2.55
CA LEU A 462 -2.54 4.96 3.68
C LEU A 462 -2.96 4.09 4.87
N VAL A 463 -3.78 3.08 4.61
CA VAL A 463 -4.15 2.01 5.55
C VAL A 463 -3.47 0.72 5.09
N THR A 464 -2.55 0.16 5.87
CA THR A 464 -1.73 -0.98 5.44
C THR A 464 -2.05 -2.22 6.28
N ASN A 465 -1.98 -3.41 5.70
CA ASN A 465 -1.90 -4.66 6.45
C ASN A 465 -0.74 -4.66 7.46
N PHE A 466 -0.93 -5.23 8.65
CA PHE A 466 0.13 -5.30 9.68
C PHE A 466 1.22 -6.34 9.37
N SER A 467 0.83 -7.45 8.75
CA SER A 467 1.69 -8.54 8.27
C SER A 467 1.15 -9.06 6.94
N TRP A 468 1.94 -9.84 6.20
CA TRP A 468 1.51 -10.44 4.93
C TRP A 468 0.36 -11.46 5.08
N GLU A 469 0.12 -11.97 6.29
CA GLU A 469 -1.06 -12.80 6.60
C GLU A 469 -2.37 -12.02 6.45
N HIS A 470 -2.32 -10.70 6.60
CA HIS A 470 -3.48 -9.82 6.47
C HIS A 470 -3.54 -9.12 5.11
N PHE A 471 -2.83 -9.62 4.09
CA PHE A 471 -2.69 -8.98 2.79
C PHE A 471 -4.03 -8.74 2.07
N TRP A 472 -5.07 -9.53 2.38
CA TRP A 472 -6.42 -9.28 1.88
C TRP A 472 -6.99 -7.90 2.27
N LEU A 473 -6.53 -7.28 3.37
CA LEU A 473 -6.91 -5.92 3.75
C LEU A 473 -6.37 -4.86 2.79
N ASN A 474 -5.29 -5.15 2.07
CA ASN A 474 -4.86 -4.32 0.96
C ASN A 474 -5.70 -4.69 -0.27
N GLU A 475 -5.53 -5.92 -0.76
CA GLU A 475 -6.02 -6.31 -2.08
C GLU A 475 -7.53 -6.41 -2.19
N GLY A 476 -8.21 -7.01 -1.20
CA GLY A 476 -9.66 -7.11 -1.19
C GLY A 476 -10.32 -5.73 -1.19
N TRP A 477 -9.79 -4.81 -0.38
CA TRP A 477 -10.27 -3.43 -0.33
C TRP A 477 -9.96 -2.65 -1.61
N THR A 478 -8.78 -2.83 -2.19
CA THR A 478 -8.40 -2.21 -3.48
C THR A 478 -9.31 -2.72 -4.60
N MET A 479 -9.55 -4.02 -4.69
CA MET A 479 -10.49 -4.60 -5.66
C MET A 479 -11.91 -4.04 -5.48
N TRP A 480 -12.36 -3.88 -4.23
CA TRP A 480 -13.66 -3.26 -3.95
C TRP A 480 -13.69 -1.80 -4.44
N LEU A 481 -12.68 -1.00 -4.10
CA LEU A 481 -12.62 0.42 -4.48
C LEU A 481 -12.43 0.61 -5.99
N GLU A 482 -11.58 -0.18 -6.64
CA GLU A 482 -11.42 -0.22 -8.11
C GLU A 482 -12.77 -0.41 -8.79
N ARG A 483 -13.51 -1.46 -8.39
CA ARG A 483 -14.82 -1.76 -8.97
C ARG A 483 -15.82 -0.63 -8.71
N ARG A 484 -15.77 0.05 -7.55
CA ARG A 484 -16.62 1.24 -7.28
C ARG A 484 -16.21 2.47 -8.10
N ILE A 485 -14.92 2.67 -8.37
CA ILE A 485 -14.43 3.72 -9.29
C ILE A 485 -15.00 3.49 -10.68
N LEU A 486 -14.89 2.25 -11.20
CA LEU A 486 -15.44 1.90 -12.51
C LEU A 486 -16.97 2.04 -12.54
N ALA A 487 -17.67 1.62 -11.47
CA ALA A 487 -19.11 1.80 -11.34
C ALA A 487 -19.53 3.27 -11.44
N ARG A 488 -18.77 4.16 -10.79
CA ARG A 488 -19.03 5.60 -10.81
C ARG A 488 -18.84 6.21 -12.20
N LEU A 489 -17.91 5.68 -12.98
CA LEU A 489 -17.58 6.22 -14.30
C LEU A 489 -18.41 5.61 -15.44
N TYR A 490 -18.81 4.34 -15.30
CA TYR A 490 -19.39 3.53 -16.38
C TYR A 490 -20.72 2.86 -16.00
N GLY A 491 -21.23 3.05 -14.78
CA GLY A 491 -22.51 2.54 -14.31
C GLY A 491 -22.40 1.28 -13.43
N GLU A 492 -23.41 1.05 -12.59
CA GLU A 492 -23.43 -0.04 -11.59
C GLU A 492 -23.36 -1.44 -12.22
N GLU A 493 -23.87 -1.61 -13.44
CA GLU A 493 -23.74 -2.86 -14.21
C GLU A 493 -22.27 -3.26 -14.40
N THR A 494 -21.36 -2.28 -14.50
CA THR A 494 -19.92 -2.51 -14.57
C THR A 494 -19.38 -3.13 -13.26
N TYR A 495 -19.86 -2.66 -12.10
CA TYR A 495 -19.49 -3.27 -10.80
C TYR A 495 -19.90 -4.73 -10.75
N GLN A 496 -21.16 -5.01 -11.09
CA GLN A 496 -21.74 -6.35 -11.05
C GLN A 496 -21.05 -7.31 -12.03
N PHE A 497 -20.72 -6.82 -13.22
CA PHE A 497 -19.99 -7.58 -14.22
C PHE A 497 -18.57 -7.94 -13.74
N HIS A 498 -17.81 -6.96 -13.25
CA HIS A 498 -16.46 -7.22 -12.74
C HIS A 498 -16.48 -8.10 -11.48
N ALA A 499 -17.46 -7.93 -10.59
CA ALA A 499 -17.66 -8.77 -9.41
C ALA A 499 -17.97 -10.23 -9.78
N SER A 500 -18.84 -10.43 -10.78
CA SER A 500 -19.15 -11.75 -11.32
C SER A 500 -17.90 -12.43 -11.87
N MET A 501 -17.14 -11.72 -12.71
CA MET A 501 -15.91 -12.26 -13.29
C MET A 501 -14.88 -12.61 -12.20
N GLY A 502 -14.73 -11.78 -11.18
CA GLY A 502 -13.85 -12.06 -10.04
C GLY A 502 -14.26 -13.27 -9.19
N PHE A 503 -15.55 -13.44 -8.92
CA PHE A 503 -16.04 -14.64 -8.22
C PHE A 503 -15.80 -15.92 -9.04
N LEU A 504 -15.93 -15.82 -10.36
CA LEU A 504 -15.64 -16.91 -11.27
C LEU A 504 -14.15 -17.27 -11.22
N ASP A 505 -13.26 -16.28 -11.22
CA ASP A 505 -11.81 -16.45 -11.01
C ASP A 505 -11.49 -17.09 -9.63
N LEU A 506 -12.28 -16.83 -8.58
CA LEU A 506 -12.10 -17.42 -7.26
C LEU A 506 -12.55 -18.89 -7.19
N ARG A 507 -13.74 -19.22 -7.72
CA ARG A 507 -14.27 -20.60 -7.74
C ARG A 507 -13.36 -21.56 -8.47
N GLU A 508 -12.84 -21.09 -9.58
CA GLU A 508 -11.78 -21.73 -10.31
C GLU A 508 -10.60 -22.13 -9.42
N VAL A 509 -10.06 -21.19 -8.67
CA VAL A 509 -8.86 -21.40 -7.84
C VAL A 509 -9.09 -22.52 -6.80
N VAL A 510 -10.32 -22.66 -6.32
CA VAL A 510 -10.65 -23.67 -5.31
C VAL A 510 -10.99 -25.04 -5.90
N ASP A 511 -11.75 -25.11 -7.00
CA ASP A 511 -12.36 -26.37 -7.52
C ASP A 511 -11.38 -27.38 -8.17
N THR A 512 -10.08 -27.07 -8.27
CA THR A 512 -9.12 -27.79 -9.15
C THR A 512 -8.65 -29.17 -8.65
N PHE A 513 -9.15 -29.72 -7.53
CA PHE A 513 -8.71 -31.03 -7.01
C PHE A 513 -9.74 -32.18 -7.04
N GLY A 514 -10.86 -32.01 -7.74
CA GLY A 514 -11.59 -33.14 -8.34
C GLY A 514 -12.80 -33.68 -7.57
N LYS A 515 -13.67 -34.37 -8.34
CA LYS A 515 -15.09 -34.69 -8.06
C LYS A 515 -15.35 -35.96 -7.24
N GLU A 516 -14.30 -36.65 -6.77
CA GLU A 516 -14.40 -37.96 -6.10
C GLU A 516 -14.52 -37.87 -4.57
N HIS A 517 -14.62 -36.66 -4.00
CA HIS A 517 -14.71 -36.46 -2.55
C HIS A 517 -16.14 -36.61 -2.02
N ASN A 518 -16.30 -37.19 -0.83
CA ASN A 518 -17.55 -37.74 -0.26
C ASN A 518 -18.69 -36.74 0.05
N PHE A 519 -18.62 -35.48 -0.37
CA PHE A 519 -19.63 -34.45 -0.09
C PHE A 519 -20.49 -34.04 -1.30
N THR A 520 -20.34 -34.67 -2.48
CA THR A 520 -21.12 -34.31 -3.70
C THR A 520 -22.54 -34.89 -3.77
N ARG A 521 -23.14 -35.29 -2.64
CA ARG A 521 -24.56 -35.68 -2.60
C ARG A 521 -25.43 -34.54 -2.04
N LEU A 522 -25.78 -33.57 -2.89
CA LEU A 522 -27.16 -33.08 -3.09
C LEU A 522 -27.23 -31.91 -4.09
N ARG A 523 -28.40 -31.83 -4.73
CA ARG A 523 -28.83 -31.12 -5.94
C ARG A 523 -28.97 -29.58 -5.85
N TYR A 524 -28.90 -28.94 -7.04
CA TYR A 524 -29.48 -27.66 -7.53
C TYR A 524 -28.68 -26.36 -7.31
N GLN A 525 -28.64 -25.34 -8.21
CA GLN A 525 -29.19 -25.08 -9.57
C GLN A 525 -28.41 -23.89 -10.20
N MET A 526 -27.98 -24.02 -11.47
CA MET A 526 -27.37 -23.01 -12.39
C MET A 526 -26.91 -21.63 -11.86
N ALA A 527 -25.61 -21.50 -11.58
CA ALA A 527 -24.81 -20.27 -11.75
C ALA A 527 -23.30 -20.61 -11.69
N ALA A 528 -22.87 -21.62 -12.44
CA ALA A 528 -21.48 -22.02 -12.39
C ALA A 528 -21.00 -22.41 -13.76
N ALA A 529 -20.25 -21.52 -14.39
CA ALA A 529 -19.16 -21.85 -15.29
C ALA A 529 -18.58 -20.54 -15.85
N LEU A 530 -17.35 -20.14 -15.48
CA LEU A 530 -16.58 -19.11 -16.22
C LEU A 530 -15.12 -18.87 -15.81
N GLY A 531 -14.69 -19.29 -14.63
CA GLY A 531 -13.27 -19.29 -14.33
C GLY A 531 -12.76 -20.70 -14.57
N ILE A 532 -12.28 -21.06 -15.77
CA ILE A 532 -11.57 -22.34 -16.00
C ILE A 532 -10.24 -22.15 -16.77
N LEU A 533 -9.84 -20.91 -17.10
CA LEU A 533 -8.57 -20.59 -17.75
C LEU A 533 -7.51 -19.81 -16.94
N ARG A 534 -7.84 -19.17 -15.82
CA ARG A 534 -6.86 -18.50 -14.91
C ARG A 534 -6.36 -19.46 -13.81
N MET A 535 -7.02 -20.63 -13.67
CA MET A 535 -6.94 -21.72 -12.68
C MET A 535 -5.58 -22.34 -12.51
N ARG A 536 -4.92 -22.69 -13.61
CA ARG A 536 -3.77 -23.61 -13.53
C ARG A 536 -2.62 -22.99 -12.75
N GLU A 537 -2.58 -21.67 -12.66
CA GLU A 537 -1.41 -20.88 -12.27
C GLU A 537 -1.17 -20.80 -10.78
N ALA A 538 -2.17 -20.35 -10.02
CA ALA A 538 -2.09 -20.28 -8.56
C ALA A 538 -2.23 -21.67 -7.91
N VAL A 539 -2.85 -22.64 -8.61
CA VAL A 539 -3.34 -23.89 -8.01
C VAL A 539 -2.56 -25.13 -8.42
N GLN A 540 -1.66 -25.05 -9.41
CA GLN A 540 -0.69 -26.15 -9.60
C GLN A 540 0.19 -26.41 -8.36
N GLY A 541 0.19 -25.53 -7.35
CA GLY A 541 0.98 -25.70 -6.12
C GLY A 541 0.26 -26.31 -4.90
N PHE A 542 -1.00 -25.96 -4.62
CA PHE A 542 -1.50 -26.01 -3.23
C PHE A 542 -2.56 -27.08 -2.88
N GLY A 543 -3.72 -27.13 -3.55
CA GLY A 543 -4.84 -27.98 -3.10
C GLY A 543 -6.02 -27.20 -2.49
N GLU A 544 -7.26 -27.69 -2.64
CA GLU A 544 -8.48 -27.09 -2.03
C GLU A 544 -8.37 -26.95 -0.50
N GLY A 545 -7.75 -27.93 0.16
CA GLY A 545 -7.51 -27.93 1.61
C GLY A 545 -6.22 -27.23 2.04
N HIS A 546 -5.51 -26.56 1.13
CA HIS A 546 -4.23 -25.94 1.47
C HIS A 546 -4.41 -24.67 2.32
N PRO A 547 -3.60 -24.45 3.35
CA PRO A 547 -3.69 -23.27 4.22
C PRO A 547 -3.66 -21.93 3.48
N PHE A 548 -2.95 -21.81 2.36
CA PHE A 548 -2.88 -20.56 1.57
C PHE A 548 -4.16 -20.23 0.79
N THR A 549 -5.18 -21.08 0.83
CA THR A 549 -6.52 -20.75 0.33
C THR A 549 -7.41 -20.10 1.40
N ALA A 550 -6.94 -20.02 2.65
CA ALA A 550 -7.55 -19.18 3.69
C ALA A 550 -7.36 -17.70 3.35
N LEU A 551 -8.28 -16.86 3.83
CA LEU A 551 -8.20 -15.41 3.61
C LEU A 551 -7.10 -14.78 4.49
N VAL A 552 -6.88 -15.37 5.67
CA VAL A 552 -5.80 -15.06 6.61
C VAL A 552 -4.95 -16.33 6.77
N PRO A 553 -3.96 -16.56 5.89
CA PRO A 553 -3.06 -17.71 6.02
C PRO A 553 -2.11 -17.54 7.21
N ASP A 554 -1.59 -18.66 7.73
CA ASP A 554 -0.48 -18.68 8.68
C ASP A 554 0.84 -18.70 7.90
N LEU A 555 1.64 -17.64 8.06
CA LEU A 555 2.96 -17.50 7.44
C LEU A 555 4.10 -17.62 8.46
N SER A 556 3.79 -18.10 9.67
CA SER A 556 4.81 -18.35 10.69
C SER A 556 5.80 -19.45 10.24
N GLY A 557 6.99 -19.45 10.85
CA GLY A 557 8.02 -20.46 10.56
C GLY A 557 8.95 -20.16 9.36
N GLY A 558 8.93 -18.93 8.83
CA GLY A 558 9.86 -18.50 7.78
C GLY A 558 9.43 -18.87 6.36
N ILE A 559 8.13 -19.08 6.17
CA ILE A 559 7.50 -19.23 4.85
C ILE A 559 7.77 -17.97 4.03
N ASP A 560 8.15 -18.14 2.76
CA ASP A 560 8.31 -17.03 1.84
C ASP A 560 6.93 -16.44 1.49
N PRO A 561 6.65 -15.15 1.75
CA PRO A 561 5.37 -14.55 1.37
C PRO A 561 5.05 -14.68 -0.12
N ASP A 562 6.06 -14.75 -1.00
CA ASP A 562 5.86 -14.96 -2.43
C ASP A 562 5.19 -16.32 -2.73
N ASP A 563 5.38 -17.33 -1.87
CA ASP A 563 4.70 -18.62 -2.00
C ASP A 563 3.20 -18.51 -1.68
N ALA A 564 2.79 -17.56 -0.83
CA ALA A 564 1.38 -17.35 -0.50
C ALA A 564 0.64 -16.43 -1.49
N PHE A 565 1.37 -15.72 -2.35
CA PHE A 565 0.80 -14.79 -3.31
C PHE A 565 -0.01 -15.53 -4.39
N SER A 566 -1.28 -15.15 -4.49
CA SER A 566 -2.25 -15.73 -5.40
C SER A 566 -3.41 -14.75 -5.62
N THR A 567 -4.42 -15.17 -6.38
CA THR A 567 -5.67 -14.41 -6.55
C THR A 567 -6.59 -14.47 -5.33
N ILE A 568 -6.31 -15.31 -4.32
CA ILE A 568 -7.14 -15.48 -3.11
C ILE A 568 -7.32 -14.15 -2.35
N PRO A 569 -6.27 -13.44 -1.89
CA PRO A 569 -6.44 -12.21 -1.11
C PRO A 569 -7.19 -11.11 -1.87
N TYR A 570 -7.08 -11.08 -3.20
CA TYR A 570 -7.80 -10.16 -4.09
C TYR A 570 -9.29 -10.50 -4.15
N GLU A 571 -9.63 -11.70 -4.63
CA GLU A 571 -11.02 -12.03 -4.96
C GLU A 571 -11.80 -12.59 -3.78
N LYS A 572 -11.21 -13.41 -2.90
CA LYS A 572 -11.88 -13.86 -1.65
C LYS A 572 -12.05 -12.67 -0.70
N GLY A 573 -11.07 -11.77 -0.65
CA GLY A 573 -11.15 -10.50 0.09
C GLY A 573 -12.25 -9.59 -0.44
N PHE A 574 -12.31 -9.36 -1.75
CA PHE A 574 -13.41 -8.63 -2.38
C PHE A 574 -14.77 -9.29 -2.10
N TYR A 575 -14.87 -10.60 -2.29
CA TYR A 575 -16.12 -11.34 -2.15
C TYR A 575 -16.67 -11.22 -0.72
N PHE A 576 -15.77 -11.28 0.27
CA PHE A 576 -16.11 -11.01 1.66
C PHE A 576 -16.62 -9.59 1.88
N LEU A 577 -15.92 -8.56 1.36
CA LEU A 577 -16.37 -7.17 1.47
C LEU A 577 -17.71 -6.92 0.76
N HIS A 578 -17.95 -7.57 -0.38
CA HIS A 578 -19.24 -7.51 -1.08
C HIS A 578 -20.37 -8.18 -0.28
N TYR A 579 -20.07 -9.31 0.38
CA TYR A 579 -20.99 -9.93 1.33
C TYR A 579 -21.33 -8.97 2.48
N LEU A 580 -20.32 -8.35 3.10
CA LEU A 580 -20.53 -7.36 4.17
C LEU A 580 -21.35 -6.17 3.68
N GLN A 581 -21.07 -5.66 2.48
CA GLN A 581 -21.83 -4.59 1.85
C GLN A 581 -23.32 -4.94 1.73
N THR A 582 -23.64 -6.13 1.22
CA THR A 582 -25.02 -6.59 1.06
C THR A 582 -25.70 -6.77 2.41
N LEU A 583 -24.98 -7.35 3.37
CA LEU A 583 -25.48 -7.63 4.72
C LEU A 583 -25.90 -6.37 5.49
N VAL A 584 -25.17 -5.27 5.34
CA VAL A 584 -25.38 -4.04 6.12
C VAL A 584 -26.30 -3.00 5.46
N GLY A 585 -26.90 -3.33 4.31
CA GLY A 585 -27.87 -2.45 3.64
C GLY A 585 -27.41 -1.83 2.32
N GLY A 586 -26.36 -2.37 1.70
CA GLY A 586 -25.99 -2.08 0.32
C GLY A 586 -24.88 -1.03 0.13
N PRO A 587 -24.60 -0.66 -1.13
CA PRO A 587 -23.39 0.07 -1.52
C PRO A 587 -23.25 1.46 -0.92
N SER A 588 -24.35 2.18 -0.69
CA SER A 588 -24.31 3.53 -0.09
C SER A 588 -23.91 3.47 1.39
N VAL A 589 -24.48 2.55 2.16
CA VAL A 589 -24.18 2.39 3.59
C VAL A 589 -22.74 1.92 3.77
N PHE A 590 -22.30 0.99 2.92
CA PHE A 590 -20.95 0.46 2.97
C PHE A 590 -19.89 1.48 2.51
N GLU A 591 -20.20 2.39 1.59
CA GLU A 591 -19.32 3.52 1.26
C GLU A 591 -19.09 4.45 2.45
N ASP A 592 -20.13 4.74 3.24
CA ASP A 592 -19.99 5.57 4.44
C ASP A 592 -19.11 4.88 5.50
N PHE A 593 -19.29 3.56 5.67
CA PHE A 593 -18.38 2.75 6.49
C PHE A 593 -16.95 2.79 5.95
N PHE A 594 -16.73 2.62 4.65
CA PHE A 594 -15.42 2.66 4.03
C PHE A 594 -14.72 4.00 4.27
N LYS A 595 -15.41 5.13 4.08
CA LYS A 595 -14.89 6.47 4.42
C LYS A 595 -14.50 6.58 5.90
N SER A 596 -15.32 6.02 6.79
CA SER A 596 -15.04 5.99 8.22
C SER A 596 -13.83 5.09 8.54
N TYR A 597 -13.69 3.95 7.86
CA TYR A 597 -12.56 3.02 7.97
C TYR A 597 -11.24 3.69 7.55
N ILE A 598 -11.21 4.28 6.35
CA ILE A 598 -10.04 5.03 5.86
C ILE A 598 -9.66 6.13 6.84
N LYS A 599 -10.62 6.95 7.30
CA LYS A 599 -10.36 8.02 8.27
C LYS A 599 -9.81 7.50 9.60
N HIS A 600 -10.30 6.36 10.09
CA HIS A 600 -9.88 5.79 11.38
C HIS A 600 -8.47 5.21 11.34
N PHE A 601 -8.13 4.52 10.26
CA PHE A 601 -6.87 3.79 10.12
C PHE A 601 -5.83 4.52 9.26
N SER A 602 -6.11 5.73 8.78
CA SER A 602 -5.13 6.53 8.02
C SER A 602 -3.80 6.62 8.75
N PHE A 603 -2.71 6.38 8.01
CA PHE A 603 -1.31 6.35 8.48
C PHE A 603 -0.99 5.20 9.46
N LYS A 604 -1.87 4.21 9.61
CA LYS A 604 -1.69 3.06 10.50
C LYS A 604 -1.58 1.75 9.73
N THR A 605 -1.26 0.71 10.48
CA THR A 605 -1.25 -0.69 10.07
C THR A 605 -2.40 -1.42 10.77
N VAL A 606 -2.98 -2.43 10.12
CA VAL A 606 -4.26 -3.04 10.52
C VAL A 606 -4.17 -4.56 10.46
N THR A 607 -4.68 -5.24 11.48
CA THR A 607 -4.88 -6.70 11.50
C THR A 607 -6.33 -7.04 11.12
N SER A 608 -6.58 -8.29 10.72
CA SER A 608 -7.95 -8.75 10.40
C SER A 608 -8.89 -8.62 11.61
N ASP A 609 -8.40 -8.83 12.82
CA ASP A 609 -9.17 -8.62 14.06
C ASP A 609 -9.49 -7.14 14.31
N ALA A 610 -8.52 -6.23 14.10
CA ALA A 610 -8.77 -4.80 14.23
C ALA A 610 -9.82 -4.31 13.22
N PHE A 611 -9.83 -4.87 12.00
CA PHE A 611 -10.89 -4.62 11.03
C PHE A 611 -12.25 -5.14 11.52
N LYS A 612 -12.32 -6.39 11.98
CA LYS A 612 -13.53 -7.03 12.53
C LYS A 612 -14.12 -6.22 13.68
N ASP A 613 -13.31 -5.85 14.67
CA ASP A 613 -13.73 -5.06 15.82
C ASP A 613 -14.32 -3.71 15.40
N TYR A 614 -13.66 -3.04 14.45
CA TYR A 614 -14.14 -1.76 13.94
C TYR A 614 -15.46 -1.89 13.15
N PHE A 615 -15.59 -2.93 12.33
CA PHE A 615 -16.82 -3.22 11.59
C PHE A 615 -17.99 -3.48 12.55
N LEU A 616 -17.78 -4.33 13.57
CA LEU A 616 -18.82 -4.67 14.55
C LEU A 616 -19.23 -3.45 15.41
N ASP A 617 -18.28 -2.58 15.81
CA ASP A 617 -18.64 -1.35 16.54
C ASP A 617 -19.41 -0.36 15.66
N TYR A 618 -19.00 -0.19 14.39
CA TYR A 618 -19.70 0.70 13.45
C TYR A 618 -21.14 0.23 13.19
N PHE A 619 -21.35 -1.09 13.09
CA PHE A 619 -22.64 -1.70 12.79
C PHE A 619 -23.32 -2.35 14.00
N LYS A 620 -23.02 -1.95 15.24
CA LYS A 620 -23.59 -2.55 16.47
C LYS A 620 -25.12 -2.54 16.61
N GLY A 621 -25.83 -1.82 15.74
CA GLY A 621 -27.29 -1.81 15.66
C GLY A 621 -27.88 -2.64 14.52
N VAL A 622 -27.04 -3.26 13.68
CA VAL A 622 -27.47 -4.09 12.55
C VAL A 622 -27.41 -5.55 12.98
N GLU A 623 -28.57 -6.16 13.23
CA GLU A 623 -28.68 -7.54 13.74
C GLU A 623 -27.88 -8.54 12.89
N ALA A 624 -27.96 -8.40 11.56
CA ALA A 624 -27.27 -9.26 10.61
C ALA A 624 -25.74 -9.25 10.79
N ALA A 625 -25.14 -8.13 11.19
CA ALA A 625 -23.69 -8.02 11.41
C ALA A 625 -23.21 -8.89 12.59
N SER A 626 -24.09 -9.22 13.54
CA SER A 626 -23.76 -10.08 14.69
C SER A 626 -23.76 -11.57 14.35
N SER A 627 -24.31 -11.95 13.19
CA SER A 627 -24.44 -13.35 12.74
C SER A 627 -23.30 -13.82 11.82
N ILE A 628 -22.30 -12.97 11.56
CA ILE A 628 -21.19 -13.31 10.67
C ILE A 628 -20.31 -14.39 11.32
N ASP A 629 -20.08 -15.48 10.61
CA ASP A 629 -19.09 -16.49 10.97
C ASP A 629 -17.69 -16.04 10.52
N TRP A 630 -17.06 -15.19 11.34
CA TRP A 630 -15.75 -14.62 11.04
C TRP A 630 -14.65 -15.66 10.89
N ASP A 631 -14.71 -16.75 11.66
CA ASP A 631 -13.66 -17.77 11.65
C ASP A 631 -13.71 -18.57 10.34
N ALA A 632 -14.92 -18.89 9.85
CA ALA A 632 -15.09 -19.50 8.54
C ALA A 632 -14.57 -18.59 7.42
N TRP A 633 -14.83 -17.29 7.48
CA TRP A 633 -14.35 -16.35 6.46
C TRP A 633 -12.82 -16.16 6.48
N PHE A 634 -12.25 -15.99 7.66
CA PHE A 634 -10.81 -15.70 7.81
C PHE A 634 -9.95 -16.95 7.60
N TYR A 635 -10.32 -18.08 8.21
CA TYR A 635 -9.38 -19.19 8.39
C TYR A 635 -9.77 -20.45 7.63
N ALA A 636 -11.02 -20.58 7.15
CA ALA A 636 -11.38 -21.76 6.38
C ALA A 636 -10.72 -21.73 4.99
N PRO A 637 -10.01 -22.82 4.61
CA PRO A 637 -9.53 -22.99 3.25
C PRO A 637 -10.69 -23.23 2.28
N GLY A 638 -10.41 -23.12 0.99
CA GLY A 638 -11.38 -23.35 -0.07
C GLY A 638 -12.39 -22.22 -0.28
N MET A 639 -13.56 -22.54 -0.83
CA MET A 639 -14.51 -21.56 -1.34
C MET A 639 -15.22 -20.85 -0.19
N PRO A 640 -15.42 -19.53 -0.28
CA PRO A 640 -16.35 -18.87 0.61
C PRO A 640 -17.78 -19.40 0.39
N PRO A 641 -18.67 -19.27 1.40
CA PRO A 641 -20.08 -19.62 1.25
C PRO A 641 -20.70 -18.91 0.04
N ASP A 642 -21.51 -19.63 -0.76
CA ASP A 642 -22.20 -19.05 -1.92
C ASP A 642 -23.42 -18.23 -1.47
N VAL A 643 -23.16 -16.99 -1.04
CA VAL A 643 -24.16 -16.10 -0.41
C VAL A 643 -24.41 -14.82 -1.19
N ASN A 644 -23.61 -14.54 -2.22
CA ASN A 644 -23.73 -13.34 -3.04
C ASN A 644 -24.45 -13.63 -4.37
N SER A 645 -25.32 -12.72 -4.81
CA SER A 645 -25.97 -12.76 -6.12
C SER A 645 -25.52 -11.57 -6.96
N TYR A 646 -25.08 -11.82 -8.19
CA TYR A 646 -24.63 -10.77 -9.12
C TYR A 646 -25.56 -10.64 -10.33
N ASP A 647 -25.65 -9.42 -10.86
CA ASP A 647 -26.30 -9.18 -12.16
C ASP A 647 -25.39 -9.65 -13.31
N ALA A 648 -25.87 -10.62 -14.08
CA ALA A 648 -25.16 -11.21 -15.21
C ALA A 648 -25.45 -10.50 -16.55
N GLY A 649 -26.16 -9.38 -16.58
CA GLY A 649 -26.61 -8.71 -17.81
C GLY A 649 -25.52 -8.51 -18.88
N LEU A 650 -24.42 -7.82 -18.53
CA LEU A 650 -23.29 -7.60 -19.47
C LEU A 650 -22.57 -8.89 -19.88
N ALA A 651 -22.63 -9.90 -19.01
CA ALA A 651 -22.00 -11.19 -19.15
C ALA A 651 -22.82 -12.14 -20.04
N GLN A 652 -24.15 -11.99 -20.04
CA GLN A 652 -25.10 -12.86 -20.74
C GLN A 652 -24.90 -12.85 -22.26
N ALA A 653 -24.56 -11.69 -22.84
CA ALA A 653 -24.25 -11.58 -24.27
C ALA A 653 -22.98 -12.39 -24.63
N ALA A 654 -21.91 -12.23 -23.83
CA ALA A 654 -20.67 -12.98 -23.97
C ALA A 654 -20.90 -14.50 -23.86
N PHE A 655 -21.68 -14.92 -22.86
CA PHE A 655 -21.90 -16.35 -22.60
C PHE A 655 -22.85 -16.96 -23.62
N GLY A 656 -23.86 -16.22 -24.05
CA GLY A 656 -24.75 -16.65 -25.12
C GLY A 656 -24.00 -16.90 -26.42
N LEU A 657 -23.05 -16.03 -26.78
CA LEU A 657 -22.20 -16.25 -27.96
C LEU A 657 -21.27 -17.46 -27.78
N ALA A 658 -20.65 -17.62 -26.60
CA ALA A 658 -19.82 -18.78 -26.29
C ALA A 658 -20.60 -20.10 -26.40
N GLN A 659 -21.84 -20.14 -25.90
CA GLN A 659 -22.73 -21.30 -26.03
C GLN A 659 -23.08 -21.61 -27.49
N LYS A 660 -23.34 -20.60 -28.31
CA LYS A 660 -23.58 -20.78 -29.75
C LYS A 660 -22.36 -21.40 -30.44
N TRP A 661 -21.16 -20.91 -30.16
CA TRP A 661 -19.91 -21.46 -30.72
C TRP A 661 -19.64 -22.88 -30.23
N HIS A 662 -19.87 -23.16 -28.95
CA HIS A 662 -19.80 -24.51 -28.39
C HIS A 662 -20.75 -25.48 -29.10
N ALA A 663 -22.02 -25.09 -29.30
CA ALA A 663 -23.02 -25.91 -29.98
C ALA A 663 -22.68 -26.17 -31.45
N ALA A 664 -22.24 -25.14 -32.18
CA ALA A 664 -21.82 -25.27 -33.58
C ALA A 664 -20.66 -26.26 -33.73
N ASN A 665 -19.65 -26.18 -32.85
CA ASN A 665 -18.51 -27.09 -32.89
C ASN A 665 -18.92 -28.55 -32.56
N LEU A 666 -19.87 -28.79 -31.64
CA LEU A 666 -20.41 -30.14 -31.40
C LEU A 666 -21.10 -30.73 -32.63
N LEU A 667 -21.90 -29.94 -33.34
CA LEU A 667 -22.63 -30.39 -34.53
C LEU A 667 -21.70 -30.67 -35.71
N SER A 668 -20.59 -29.92 -35.83
CA SER A 668 -19.57 -30.15 -36.86
C SER A 668 -18.86 -31.51 -36.73
N ALA A 669 -18.91 -32.17 -35.56
CA ALA A 669 -18.40 -33.53 -35.38
C ALA A 669 -19.31 -34.60 -36.03
N LEU A 670 -20.54 -34.25 -36.43
CA LEU A 670 -21.55 -35.15 -36.99
C LEU A 670 -21.71 -35.03 -38.52
N GLY A 671 -20.94 -34.17 -39.19
CA GLY A 671 -20.96 -33.97 -40.65
C GLY A 671 -20.36 -32.63 -41.07
N PRO A 672 -20.34 -32.27 -42.36
CA PRO A 672 -19.77 -31.01 -42.88
C PRO A 672 -20.60 -29.75 -42.53
N ALA A 673 -21.31 -29.77 -41.39
CA ALA A 673 -22.03 -28.61 -40.88
C ALA A 673 -21.07 -27.44 -40.63
N GLU A 674 -21.56 -26.23 -40.88
CA GLU A 674 -20.82 -24.97 -40.72
C GLU A 674 -20.13 -24.93 -39.34
N ARG A 675 -18.80 -24.76 -39.34
CA ARG A 675 -17.94 -24.79 -38.14
C ARG A 675 -18.00 -23.47 -37.34
N ALA A 676 -19.09 -22.74 -37.51
CA ALA A 676 -19.44 -21.49 -36.84
C ALA A 676 -20.95 -21.46 -36.60
N PRO A 677 -21.44 -20.67 -35.64
CA PRO A 677 -22.87 -20.47 -35.46
C PRO A 677 -23.53 -19.96 -36.75
N ALA A 678 -24.74 -20.44 -37.03
CA ALA A 678 -25.52 -19.95 -38.16
C ALA A 678 -25.72 -18.43 -38.04
N GLY A 679 -25.33 -17.68 -39.09
CA GLY A 679 -25.41 -16.22 -39.12
C GLY A 679 -24.29 -15.48 -38.36
N ALA A 680 -23.25 -16.18 -37.87
CA ALA A 680 -22.11 -15.52 -37.24
C ALA A 680 -21.41 -14.54 -38.19
N SER A 681 -21.09 -13.36 -37.69
CA SER A 681 -20.53 -12.25 -38.46
C SER A 681 -19.65 -11.37 -37.58
N ALA A 682 -18.81 -10.52 -38.18
CA ALA A 682 -17.97 -9.58 -37.42
C ALA A 682 -18.77 -8.67 -36.45
N ASP A 683 -20.05 -8.43 -36.74
CA ASP A 683 -20.93 -7.60 -35.92
C ASP A 683 -21.32 -8.24 -34.58
N ASP A 684 -21.06 -9.54 -34.37
CA ASP A 684 -21.38 -10.23 -33.11
C ASP A 684 -20.68 -9.59 -31.89
N LEU A 685 -19.53 -8.93 -32.11
CA LEU A 685 -18.73 -8.27 -31.08
C LEU A 685 -18.87 -6.73 -31.13
N ALA A 686 -19.77 -6.19 -31.97
CA ALA A 686 -19.94 -4.76 -32.12
C ALA A 686 -20.40 -4.12 -30.80
N GLY A 687 -19.70 -3.07 -30.37
CA GLY A 687 -19.98 -2.36 -29.11
C GLY A 687 -19.53 -3.10 -27.83
N TRP A 688 -18.91 -4.27 -27.93
CA TRP A 688 -18.40 -4.98 -26.76
C TRP A 688 -17.11 -4.36 -26.22
N SER A 689 -17.00 -4.29 -24.90
CA SER A 689 -15.75 -3.95 -24.22
C SER A 689 -14.70 -5.05 -24.38
N SER A 690 -13.43 -4.73 -24.13
CA SER A 690 -12.33 -5.72 -24.07
C SER A 690 -12.66 -6.84 -23.07
N THR A 691 -13.20 -6.47 -21.90
CA THR A 691 -13.58 -7.42 -20.85
C THR A 691 -14.70 -8.37 -21.29
N GLN A 692 -15.69 -7.91 -22.06
CA GLN A 692 -16.74 -8.78 -22.62
C GLN A 692 -16.16 -9.77 -23.65
N LYS A 693 -15.22 -9.32 -24.49
CA LYS A 693 -14.53 -10.20 -25.45
C LYS A 693 -13.71 -11.27 -24.74
N VAL A 694 -12.96 -10.89 -23.71
CA VAL A 694 -12.21 -11.84 -22.86
C VAL A 694 -13.16 -12.82 -22.17
N ALA A 695 -14.26 -12.33 -21.59
CA ALA A 695 -15.26 -13.17 -20.95
C ALA A 695 -15.89 -14.19 -21.92
N PHE A 696 -16.10 -13.82 -23.18
CA PHE A 696 -16.54 -14.74 -24.24
C PHE A 696 -15.50 -15.83 -24.52
N LEU A 697 -14.23 -15.45 -24.71
CA LEU A 697 -13.14 -16.38 -24.98
C LEU A 697 -12.91 -17.36 -23.82
N ASP A 698 -12.87 -16.85 -22.60
CA ASP A 698 -12.69 -17.63 -21.38
C ASP A 698 -13.87 -18.60 -21.18
N LYS A 699 -15.12 -18.13 -21.37
CA LYS A 699 -16.32 -18.97 -21.31
C LYS A 699 -16.28 -20.09 -22.34
N LEU A 700 -15.84 -19.80 -23.56
CA LEU A 700 -15.79 -20.80 -24.61
C LEU A 700 -14.71 -21.85 -24.33
N GLY A 701 -13.53 -21.42 -23.90
CA GLY A 701 -12.46 -22.33 -23.53
C GLY A 701 -12.83 -23.22 -22.34
N GLU A 702 -13.63 -22.71 -21.40
CA GLU A 702 -14.24 -23.50 -20.34
C GLU A 702 -15.19 -24.58 -20.87
N LEU A 703 -16.20 -24.20 -21.66
CA LEU A 703 -17.19 -25.12 -22.24
C LEU A 703 -16.52 -26.21 -23.10
N ARG A 704 -15.28 -25.97 -23.54
CA ARG A 704 -14.46 -26.85 -24.36
C ARG A 704 -13.25 -27.41 -23.62
N SER A 705 -13.23 -27.36 -22.29
CA SER A 705 -12.12 -27.86 -21.47
C SER A 705 -11.84 -29.36 -21.64
N MET A 706 -12.90 -30.18 -21.66
CA MET A 706 -12.80 -31.65 -21.83
C MET A 706 -12.67 -32.09 -23.28
N GLN A 707 -13.16 -31.26 -24.20
CA GLN A 707 -13.07 -31.49 -25.64
C GLN A 707 -12.74 -30.15 -26.28
N PRO A 708 -11.47 -29.88 -26.62
CA PRO A 708 -11.07 -28.63 -27.24
C PRO A 708 -11.85 -28.31 -28.52
N LEU A 709 -11.76 -27.06 -28.97
CA LEU A 709 -12.24 -26.69 -30.30
C LEU A 709 -11.42 -27.40 -31.38
N THR A 710 -11.97 -27.48 -32.58
CA THR A 710 -11.19 -27.90 -33.76
C THR A 710 -10.34 -26.74 -34.29
N PRO A 711 -9.18 -27.00 -34.91
CA PRO A 711 -8.37 -25.95 -35.54
C PRO A 711 -9.12 -25.16 -36.62
N GLU A 712 -10.09 -25.75 -37.31
CA GLU A 712 -10.87 -25.01 -38.30
C GLU A 712 -11.90 -24.08 -37.67
N ALA A 713 -12.44 -24.43 -36.49
CA ALA A 713 -13.34 -23.55 -35.76
C ALA A 713 -12.60 -22.30 -35.26
N THR A 714 -11.36 -22.45 -34.75
CA THR A 714 -10.51 -21.30 -34.38
C THR A 714 -10.15 -20.46 -35.59
N ARG A 715 -9.70 -21.05 -36.70
CA ARG A 715 -9.45 -20.29 -37.95
C ARG A 715 -10.68 -19.55 -38.47
N LYS A 716 -11.88 -20.14 -38.35
CA LYS A 716 -13.13 -19.47 -38.74
C LYS A 716 -13.48 -18.33 -37.79
N MET A 717 -13.23 -18.49 -36.49
CA MET A 717 -13.41 -17.44 -35.49
C MET A 717 -12.45 -16.26 -35.74
N GLU A 718 -11.18 -16.55 -36.03
CA GLU A 718 -10.20 -15.51 -36.39
C GLU A 718 -10.65 -14.73 -37.62
N ALA A 719 -11.08 -15.41 -38.68
CA ALA A 719 -11.57 -14.77 -39.89
C ALA A 719 -12.80 -13.86 -39.67
N LEU A 720 -13.59 -14.10 -38.61
CA LEU A 720 -14.76 -13.30 -38.27
C LEU A 720 -14.44 -12.15 -37.31
N TYR A 721 -13.57 -12.39 -36.32
CA TYR A 721 -13.41 -11.51 -35.17
C TYR A 721 -12.03 -10.85 -35.04
N GLY A 722 -11.00 -11.34 -35.73
CA GLY A 722 -9.67 -10.72 -35.79
C GLY A 722 -8.96 -10.59 -34.44
N PHE A 723 -8.90 -11.67 -33.64
CA PHE A 723 -8.32 -11.61 -32.30
C PHE A 723 -6.79 -11.58 -32.33
N ASP A 724 -6.16 -12.17 -33.35
CA ASP A 724 -4.70 -12.18 -33.48
C ASP A 724 -4.12 -10.77 -33.76
N ALA A 725 -4.89 -9.94 -34.48
CA ALA A 725 -4.53 -8.56 -34.78
C ALA A 725 -4.80 -7.56 -33.64
N SER A 726 -5.38 -8.01 -32.52
CA SER A 726 -5.66 -7.16 -31.36
C SER A 726 -4.36 -6.66 -30.72
N HIS A 727 -4.29 -5.39 -30.32
CA HIS A 727 -3.19 -4.89 -29.49
C HIS A 727 -3.44 -5.09 -27.98
N ASN A 728 -4.65 -5.51 -27.60
CA ASN A 728 -4.98 -5.78 -26.21
C ASN A 728 -4.40 -7.15 -25.78
N ALA A 729 -3.48 -7.14 -24.83
CA ALA A 729 -2.77 -8.32 -24.34
C ALA A 729 -3.68 -9.35 -23.65
N GLU A 730 -4.76 -8.92 -22.97
CA GLU A 730 -5.73 -9.84 -22.36
C GLU A 730 -6.49 -10.64 -23.42
N ILE A 731 -6.92 -9.97 -24.50
CA ILE A 731 -7.60 -10.62 -25.63
C ILE A 731 -6.66 -11.61 -26.32
N ARG A 732 -5.43 -11.18 -26.66
CA ARG A 732 -4.44 -12.06 -27.32
C ARG A 732 -4.13 -13.28 -26.47
N LYS A 733 -3.91 -13.12 -25.17
CA LYS A 733 -3.66 -14.24 -24.25
C LYS A 733 -4.85 -15.21 -24.22
N ALA A 734 -6.07 -14.71 -24.03
CA ALA A 734 -7.26 -15.56 -23.99
C ALA A 734 -7.47 -16.32 -25.31
N TRP A 735 -7.23 -15.64 -26.44
CA TRP A 735 -7.29 -16.20 -27.78
C TRP A 735 -6.25 -17.30 -28.01
N TYR A 736 -4.97 -17.02 -27.74
CA TYR A 736 -3.89 -17.98 -27.89
C TYR A 736 -4.07 -19.22 -27.02
N MET A 737 -4.55 -19.06 -25.79
CA MET A 737 -4.89 -20.19 -24.93
C MET A 737 -5.94 -21.12 -25.56
N LEU A 738 -6.94 -20.56 -26.24
CA LEU A 738 -7.97 -21.31 -26.93
C LEU A 738 -7.40 -22.08 -28.14
N CYS A 739 -6.59 -21.40 -28.95
CA CYS A 739 -5.98 -21.97 -30.16
C CYS A 739 -4.94 -23.05 -29.87
N ILE A 740 -4.06 -22.85 -28.88
CA ILE A 740 -3.06 -23.86 -28.48
C ILE A 740 -3.77 -25.14 -28.03
N LYS A 741 -4.82 -25.03 -27.20
CA LYS A 741 -5.63 -26.17 -26.76
C LYS A 741 -6.37 -26.84 -27.92
N ALA A 742 -6.79 -26.08 -28.92
CA ALA A 742 -7.44 -26.61 -30.13
C ALA A 742 -6.47 -27.34 -31.07
N GLY A 743 -5.16 -27.21 -30.87
CA GLY A 743 -4.15 -27.76 -31.79
C GLY A 743 -4.00 -26.93 -33.08
N ASP A 744 -4.31 -25.63 -33.03
CA ASP A 744 -4.21 -24.75 -34.19
C ASP A 744 -2.82 -24.13 -34.31
N ASP A 745 -1.94 -24.79 -35.07
CA ASP A 745 -0.54 -24.36 -35.21
C ASP A 745 -0.37 -23.05 -36.00
N SER A 746 -1.45 -22.56 -36.65
CA SER A 746 -1.39 -21.31 -37.42
C SER A 746 -1.10 -20.07 -36.56
N VAL A 747 -1.41 -20.11 -35.26
CA VAL A 747 -1.13 -19.00 -34.32
C VAL A 747 0.27 -19.06 -33.71
N LEU A 748 1.04 -20.14 -33.90
CA LEU A 748 2.34 -20.32 -33.24
C LEU A 748 3.32 -19.16 -33.45
N PRO A 749 3.45 -18.56 -34.66
CA PRO A 749 4.30 -17.39 -34.84
C PRO A 749 3.90 -16.22 -33.92
N GLY A 750 2.60 -15.92 -33.83
CA GLY A 750 2.07 -14.86 -32.97
C GLY A 750 2.22 -15.17 -31.48
N VAL A 751 2.10 -16.44 -31.07
CA VAL A 751 2.36 -16.88 -29.69
C VAL A 751 3.82 -16.69 -29.31
N ILE A 752 4.75 -17.10 -30.17
CA ILE A 752 6.20 -16.98 -29.93
C ILE A 752 6.60 -15.50 -29.87
N GLU A 753 6.06 -14.67 -30.76
CA GLU A 753 6.26 -13.21 -30.72
C GLU A 753 5.73 -12.61 -29.42
N PHE A 754 4.51 -12.95 -29.01
CA PHE A 754 3.90 -12.47 -27.77
C PHE A 754 4.68 -12.88 -26.50
N LEU A 755 5.28 -14.08 -26.49
CA LEU A 755 6.19 -14.52 -25.43
C LEU A 755 7.51 -13.75 -25.44
N SER A 756 7.98 -13.31 -26.61
CA SER A 756 9.28 -12.65 -26.78
C SER A 756 9.23 -11.13 -26.62
N GLU A 757 8.04 -10.53 -26.48
CA GLU A 757 7.89 -9.08 -26.37
C GLU A 757 7.60 -8.58 -24.94
N GLN A 758 7.34 -9.47 -23.98
CA GLN A 758 6.98 -9.10 -22.60
C GLN A 758 7.25 -10.23 -21.59
N GLY A 759 7.39 -9.86 -20.31
CA GLY A 759 7.72 -10.77 -19.20
C GLY A 759 6.62 -10.88 -18.13
N ARG A 760 5.40 -10.39 -18.38
CA ARG A 760 4.32 -10.39 -17.39
C ARG A 760 3.89 -11.83 -17.11
N MET A 761 4.06 -12.29 -15.86
CA MET A 761 3.82 -13.69 -15.48
C MET A 761 2.40 -14.16 -15.79
N LYS A 762 1.41 -13.26 -15.64
CA LYS A 762 -0.01 -13.48 -16.01
C LYS A 762 -0.20 -13.96 -17.46
N TYR A 763 0.73 -13.64 -18.36
CA TYR A 763 0.65 -13.95 -19.79
C TYR A 763 1.61 -15.04 -20.21
N ILE A 764 2.87 -14.97 -19.78
CA ILE A 764 3.89 -15.94 -20.24
C ILE A 764 3.69 -17.33 -19.64
N ARG A 765 3.40 -17.42 -18.33
CA ARG A 765 3.30 -18.72 -17.65
C ARG A 765 2.16 -19.60 -18.23
N PRO A 766 0.94 -19.07 -18.49
CA PRO A 766 -0.13 -19.93 -18.98
C PRO A 766 0.16 -20.43 -20.39
N LEU A 767 0.77 -19.58 -21.22
CA LEU A 767 1.10 -19.91 -22.60
C LEU A 767 2.23 -20.95 -22.67
N TYR A 768 3.29 -20.80 -21.86
CA TYR A 768 4.33 -21.82 -21.77
C TYR A 768 3.77 -23.16 -21.32
N ARG A 769 2.90 -23.19 -20.30
CA ARG A 769 2.24 -24.43 -19.86
C ARG A 769 1.31 -25.02 -20.90
N ALA A 770 0.57 -24.18 -21.63
CA ALA A 770 -0.32 -24.63 -22.69
C ALA A 770 0.47 -25.28 -23.83
N LEU A 771 1.59 -24.66 -24.23
CA LEU A 771 2.52 -25.23 -25.21
C LEU A 771 3.15 -26.53 -24.70
N TYR A 772 3.69 -26.54 -23.48
CA TYR A 772 4.35 -27.71 -22.91
C TYR A 772 3.38 -28.87 -22.61
N GLY A 773 2.11 -28.55 -22.33
CA GLY A 773 1.05 -29.54 -22.17
C GLY A 773 0.76 -30.34 -23.45
N ARG A 774 1.16 -29.83 -24.62
CA ARG A 774 1.16 -30.56 -25.89
C ARG A 774 2.50 -31.28 -26.09
N GLU A 775 2.47 -32.61 -26.14
CA GLU A 775 3.69 -33.42 -26.25
C GLU A 775 4.55 -33.05 -27.46
N ASP A 776 3.92 -32.72 -28.59
CA ASP A 776 4.58 -32.34 -29.82
C ASP A 776 5.19 -30.92 -29.79
N MET A 777 4.76 -30.06 -28.85
CA MET A 777 5.22 -28.67 -28.71
C MET A 777 6.18 -28.43 -27.54
N ARG A 778 6.48 -29.45 -26.72
CA ARG A 778 7.37 -29.30 -25.55
C ARG A 778 8.73 -28.72 -25.92
N GLN A 779 9.35 -29.20 -26.99
CA GLN A 779 10.65 -28.71 -27.43
C GLN A 779 10.57 -27.24 -27.86
N VAL A 780 9.52 -26.85 -28.58
CA VAL A 780 9.30 -25.45 -28.99
C VAL A 780 9.13 -24.55 -27.77
N ALA A 781 8.40 -24.99 -26.74
CA ALA A 781 8.25 -24.24 -25.49
C ALA A 781 9.60 -24.03 -24.79
N VAL A 782 10.41 -25.08 -24.65
CA VAL A 782 11.73 -25.01 -24.02
C VAL A 782 12.70 -24.13 -24.81
N GLU A 783 12.78 -24.29 -26.13
CA GLU A 783 13.65 -23.47 -26.98
C GLU A 783 13.23 -22.00 -26.98
N THR A 784 11.92 -21.72 -26.95
CA THR A 784 11.41 -20.35 -26.86
C THR A 784 11.70 -19.74 -25.49
N PHE A 785 11.63 -20.52 -24.42
CA PHE A 785 12.02 -20.07 -23.07
C PHE A 785 13.51 -19.74 -23.00
N GLN A 786 14.37 -20.65 -23.46
CA GLN A 786 15.83 -20.45 -23.45
C GLN A 786 16.25 -19.20 -24.26
N LYS A 787 15.62 -18.95 -25.42
CA LYS A 787 15.89 -17.76 -26.24
C LYS A 787 15.51 -16.45 -25.53
N ASN A 788 14.46 -16.47 -24.70
CA ASN A 788 13.92 -15.30 -24.02
C ASN A 788 14.38 -15.18 -22.56
N LEU A 789 15.21 -16.11 -22.07
CA LEU A 789 15.61 -16.17 -20.66
C LEU A 789 16.23 -14.86 -20.19
N GLY A 790 17.12 -14.28 -21.00
CA GLY A 790 17.75 -13.00 -20.69
C GLY A 790 16.79 -11.80 -20.65
N MET A 791 15.59 -11.89 -21.24
CA MET A 791 14.59 -10.81 -21.19
C MET A 791 13.74 -10.88 -19.91
N TYR A 792 13.48 -12.07 -19.40
CA TYR A 792 12.56 -12.23 -18.27
C TYR A 792 13.16 -11.74 -16.95
N HIS A 793 12.30 -11.22 -16.09
CA HIS A 793 12.67 -10.98 -14.69
C HIS A 793 13.09 -12.29 -14.01
N PRO A 794 14.08 -12.31 -13.10
CA PRO A 794 14.54 -13.54 -12.43
C PRO A 794 13.42 -14.37 -11.80
N ILE A 795 12.45 -13.73 -11.13
CA ILE A 795 11.25 -14.39 -10.59
C ILE A 795 10.44 -15.07 -11.71
N ALA A 796 10.18 -14.37 -12.81
CA ALA A 796 9.43 -14.90 -13.94
C ALA A 796 10.17 -16.07 -14.61
N ALA A 797 11.49 -15.96 -14.78
CA ALA A 797 12.34 -17.04 -15.29
C ALA A 797 12.28 -18.29 -14.41
N LYS A 798 12.47 -18.14 -13.09
CA LYS A 798 12.35 -19.24 -12.11
C LYS A 798 10.99 -19.93 -12.19
N MET A 799 9.92 -19.15 -12.24
CA MET A 799 8.55 -19.66 -12.31
C MET A 799 8.26 -20.42 -13.61
N VAL A 800 8.70 -19.89 -14.76
CA VAL A 800 8.52 -20.58 -16.05
C VAL A 800 9.39 -21.85 -16.12
N ALA A 801 10.63 -21.82 -15.64
CA ALA A 801 11.49 -23.01 -15.59
C ALA A 801 10.86 -24.14 -14.76
N THR A 802 10.23 -23.78 -13.63
CA THR A 802 9.45 -24.72 -12.80
C THR A 802 8.27 -25.29 -13.57
N ASP A 803 7.51 -24.44 -14.26
CA ASP A 803 6.35 -24.82 -15.07
C ASP A 803 6.72 -25.74 -16.25
N LEU A 804 7.96 -25.65 -16.75
CA LEU A 804 8.52 -26.47 -17.84
C LEU A 804 9.31 -27.70 -17.34
N HIS A 805 9.39 -27.91 -16.02
CA HIS A 805 10.12 -29.00 -15.38
C HIS A 805 11.63 -29.02 -15.70
N LEU A 806 12.28 -27.86 -15.77
CA LEU A 806 13.68 -27.72 -16.19
C LEU A 806 14.73 -27.77 -15.04
N GLY A 807 14.32 -27.99 -13.79
CA GLY A 807 15.23 -27.96 -12.62
C GLY A 807 15.80 -26.55 -12.34
N GLU A 808 16.61 -26.40 -11.28
CA GLU A 808 17.21 -25.10 -10.92
C GLU A 808 18.23 -24.62 -11.96
N GLU A 809 19.02 -25.52 -12.54
CA GLU A 809 19.98 -25.22 -13.62
C GLU A 809 19.31 -24.67 -14.89
N GLY A 810 18.02 -24.95 -15.10
CA GLY A 810 17.26 -24.46 -16.25
C GLY A 810 16.82 -23.00 -16.15
N ALA A 811 16.95 -22.37 -14.97
CA ALA A 811 16.59 -20.97 -14.72
C ALA A 811 17.80 -20.03 -14.69
N GLU A 812 19.03 -20.55 -14.70
CA GLU A 812 20.27 -19.77 -14.69
C GLU A 812 20.69 -19.41 -16.12
N ALA A 813 20.91 -18.11 -16.37
CA ALA A 813 21.37 -17.55 -17.64
C ALA A 813 22.82 -17.10 -17.57
#